data_AF-A0A2V8P1F5-F1
#
_entry.id   AF-A0A2V8P1F5-F1
#
_cell.length_a   1.000
_cell.length_b   1.000
_cell.length_c   1.000
_cell.angle_alpha   90.00
_cell.angle_beta   90.00
_cell.angle_gamma   90.00
#
_symmetry.space_group_name_H-M   'P 1'
#
loop_
_entity.id
_entity.type
_entity.pdbx_description
1 polymer ?
#
loop_
_entity_poly.entity_id
_entity_poly.type
_entity_poly.pdbx_seq_one_letter_code
_entity_poly.pdbx_strand_id
1 'polypeptide(L)'
;VFGGLDATFTPSNVVQIYDIAGGTWTTGAPMPGARYFASGAYDASNGKIYVIAGFDSTFTETSTTWEYDPVANTWDTSRANTPIPLGGSGYSIVGQNIYLAGTWNGGSGSTVHYRYDIVADSWTQMADVPVAIYRPDAAGIGTNEYLVGGGNPDLRPSASKQARKLASTRAPATSYTSTYIYDTLSDTWSSGPNTNVAHSFTGGTAIGTKLIVVGGFDGVTGDTNTVELADAGGAGGTCSDYTFALTTATFVPGVDNVGIDCDDCGVDVPLPFSVQLYDQTFTTAHVGSNGHCTFGLSNDGFGITCSPLGIGGTTYALGPYWGDQTVFAADGHGVFTTTTGSTPNRIFYIEWRSRYFGSPDELNYEIALYESGTPAFQYIYNVITPAAAANDSELVVGVKKDDVNFNQYGCDPTGGQAPPVSSGQALTATCVGGGTPTPTPTPTCTPGAAQWSEVAPYPFAARGPFVVSDGTFYYTGGGYDGTNVHGDLFKYDPVANTYTPLASAPDQFFLSQAVYYAANNKIYSIAGFGLGGQTTTTRIYDIAGNSWTTGTAIPEPNGLSDAGTGLDSGKIYIGCGFNGSGASNTLHIYDIATDSWTTGANAPTAVYLPGAGAISGKFYVVSGNNGSTEVPDVQIYDIATDTWSAGAPIPTPVTGPGSAVFNGKLYIFGGAAPFPTTTTITQIYDPATDSWSTGPNMVVARLWFYGGALDPSSILAPGGDNSPGIPINDDEILAGGGCGGTPTPTPTVTPTPTCPPGGAPGVAGPWTSGNPYPSTVVRYGFAQTATHFYVFGGVD
;
A
#
# COMPACT_ATOMS: atom_id res chain seq x y z
N VAL A 1 -18.22 4.90 21.46
CA VAL A 1 -19.59 5.24 21.00
C VAL A 1 -20.13 6.39 21.82
N PHE A 2 -20.61 7.45 21.16
CA PHE A 2 -21.10 8.67 21.80
C PHE A 2 -22.60 8.86 21.52
N GLY A 3 -23.43 8.82 22.56
CA GLY A 3 -24.88 9.05 22.44
C GLY A 3 -25.60 7.99 21.62
N GLY A 4 -26.54 8.44 20.79
CA GLY A 4 -27.42 7.59 20.01
C GLY A 4 -28.87 7.65 20.50
N LEU A 5 -29.73 6.84 19.87
CA LEU A 5 -31.14 6.68 20.21
C LEU A 5 -31.35 5.32 20.87
N ASP A 6 -32.11 5.29 21.95
CA ASP A 6 -32.59 4.02 22.52
C ASP A 6 -33.79 3.45 21.72
N ALA A 7 -34.29 2.29 22.15
CA ALA A 7 -35.42 1.60 21.52
C ALA A 7 -36.73 2.42 21.51
N THR A 8 -36.81 3.49 22.31
CA THR A 8 -37.95 4.41 22.37
C THR A 8 -37.73 5.69 21.56
N PHE A 9 -36.64 5.76 20.79
CA PHE A 9 -36.19 6.96 20.08
C PHE A 9 -35.81 8.10 21.03
N THR A 10 -35.37 7.81 22.25
CA THR A 10 -34.91 8.84 23.17
C THR A 10 -33.41 9.05 23.00
N PRO A 11 -32.93 10.28 22.70
CA PRO A 11 -31.51 10.55 22.62
C PRO A 11 -30.78 10.35 23.95
N SER A 12 -29.59 9.78 23.88
CA SER A 12 -28.75 9.48 25.04
C SER A 12 -27.54 10.40 25.11
N ASN A 13 -27.06 10.69 26.32
CA ASN A 13 -25.76 11.32 26.58
C ASN A 13 -24.70 10.31 27.05
N VAL A 14 -25.01 9.02 27.01
CA VAL A 14 -24.10 7.96 27.47
C VAL A 14 -22.92 7.83 26.51
N VAL A 15 -21.74 7.60 27.09
CA VAL A 15 -20.52 7.20 26.37
C VAL A 15 -20.23 5.74 26.70
N GLN A 16 -20.09 4.92 25.67
CA GLN A 16 -19.68 3.52 25.79
C GLN A 16 -18.31 3.34 25.15
N ILE A 17 -17.39 2.75 25.89
CA ILE A 17 -16.00 2.49 25.49
C ILE A 17 -15.85 0.99 25.35
N TYR A 18 -15.41 0.55 24.17
CA TYR A 18 -15.09 -0.84 23.92
C TYR A 18 -13.58 -1.03 23.96
N ASP A 19 -13.11 -1.87 24.87
CA ASP A 19 -11.73 -2.35 24.86
C ASP A 19 -11.63 -3.50 23.87
N ILE A 20 -10.90 -3.28 22.77
CA ILE A 20 -10.69 -4.26 21.71
C ILE A 20 -9.89 -5.45 22.22
N ALA A 21 -8.85 -5.22 23.04
CA ALA A 21 -7.97 -6.28 23.52
C ALA A 21 -8.66 -7.16 24.56
N GLY A 22 -9.39 -6.54 25.49
CA GLY A 22 -10.16 -7.26 26.50
C GLY A 22 -11.53 -7.75 26.03
N GLY A 23 -12.03 -7.27 24.90
CA GLY A 23 -13.36 -7.59 24.39
C GLY A 23 -14.51 -7.12 25.28
N THR A 24 -14.30 -6.06 26.09
CA THR A 24 -15.26 -5.63 27.11
C THR A 24 -15.77 -4.20 26.89
N TRP A 25 -17.01 -3.94 27.34
CA TRP A 25 -17.61 -2.61 27.33
C TRP A 25 -17.51 -1.96 28.71
N THR A 26 -17.18 -0.68 28.74
CA THR A 26 -17.20 0.18 29.93
C THR A 26 -17.91 1.50 29.63
N THR A 27 -18.33 2.19 30.68
CA THR A 27 -19.01 3.49 30.56
C THR A 27 -18.01 4.62 30.77
N GLY A 28 -17.93 5.53 29.81
CA GLY A 28 -17.15 6.77 29.91
C GLY A 28 -17.91 7.90 30.60
N ALA A 29 -17.26 9.04 30.82
CA ALA A 29 -17.89 10.24 31.34
C ALA A 29 -19.02 10.69 30.40
N PRO A 30 -20.22 10.99 30.93
CA PRO A 30 -21.37 11.31 30.09
C PRO A 30 -21.10 12.57 29.27
N MET A 31 -21.61 12.58 28.04
CA MET A 31 -21.59 13.79 27.21
C MET A 31 -22.30 14.94 27.92
N PRO A 32 -21.87 16.20 27.69
CA PRO A 32 -22.51 17.40 28.26
C PRO A 32 -24.01 17.52 27.95
N GLY A 33 -24.49 16.85 26.91
CA GLY A 33 -25.91 16.72 26.57
C GLY A 33 -26.16 15.55 25.63
N ALA A 34 -27.42 15.14 25.51
CA ALA A 34 -27.81 14.00 24.67
C ALA A 34 -27.75 14.36 23.19
N ARG A 35 -27.14 13.46 22.38
CA ARG A 35 -26.97 13.65 20.93
C ARG A 35 -27.20 12.36 20.17
N TYR A 36 -27.68 12.50 18.95
CA TYR A 36 -27.57 11.47 17.92
C TYR A 36 -27.27 12.12 16.58
N PHE A 37 -26.60 11.36 15.70
CA PHE A 37 -26.10 11.84 14.40
C PHE A 37 -25.20 13.08 14.51
N ALA A 38 -24.46 13.17 15.62
CA ALA A 38 -23.32 14.06 15.75
C ALA A 38 -22.14 13.48 14.95
N SER A 39 -21.31 14.36 14.40
CA SER A 39 -20.05 13.99 13.77
C SER A 39 -19.01 13.68 14.86
N GLY A 40 -18.24 12.60 14.68
CA GLY A 40 -17.26 12.15 15.68
C GLY A 40 -15.89 11.97 15.03
N ALA A 41 -14.97 12.91 15.23
CA ALA A 41 -13.64 12.87 14.62
C ALA A 41 -12.55 12.62 15.68
N TYR A 42 -11.70 11.63 15.46
CA TYR A 42 -10.52 11.38 16.29
C TYR A 42 -9.31 12.08 15.69
N ASP A 43 -8.62 12.89 16.47
CA ASP A 43 -7.34 13.48 16.08
C ASP A 43 -6.19 12.68 16.70
N ALA A 44 -5.46 11.97 15.84
CA ALA A 44 -4.33 11.15 16.25
C ALA A 44 -3.16 11.97 16.80
N SER A 45 -3.04 13.26 16.43
CA SER A 45 -1.92 14.10 16.85
C SER A 45 -2.00 14.51 18.32
N ASN A 46 -3.21 14.64 18.86
CA ASN A 46 -3.46 15.03 20.25
C ASN A 46 -4.17 13.94 21.06
N GLY A 47 -4.62 12.86 20.41
CA GLY A 47 -5.32 11.74 21.03
C GLY A 47 -6.73 12.07 21.53
N LYS A 48 -7.35 13.15 21.07
CA LYS A 48 -8.68 13.61 21.49
C LYS A 48 -9.75 13.25 20.46
N ILE A 49 -11.00 13.25 20.90
CA ILE A 49 -12.17 13.00 20.05
C ILE A 49 -13.08 14.23 20.07
N TYR A 50 -13.39 14.76 18.90
CA TYR A 50 -14.32 15.86 18.71
C TYR A 50 -15.70 15.34 18.38
N VAL A 51 -16.69 15.71 19.20
CA VAL A 51 -18.11 15.43 18.97
C VAL A 51 -18.82 16.73 18.61
N ILE A 52 -19.26 16.82 17.36
CA ILE A 52 -19.67 18.07 16.73
C ILE A 52 -21.12 17.97 16.29
N ALA A 53 -21.91 18.99 16.66
CA ALA A 53 -23.28 19.19 16.18
C ALA A 53 -24.17 17.93 16.39
N GLY A 54 -25.13 17.67 15.49
CA GLY A 54 -26.10 16.60 15.64
C GLY A 54 -27.42 17.08 16.23
N PHE A 55 -28.32 16.14 16.51
CA PHE A 55 -29.66 16.44 17.01
C PHE A 55 -29.77 16.27 18.52
N ASP A 56 -30.45 17.20 19.17
CA ASP A 56 -30.80 17.13 20.59
C ASP A 56 -32.07 16.29 20.86
N SER A 57 -32.49 16.23 22.14
CA SER A 57 -33.69 15.54 22.60
C SER A 57 -35.00 16.02 21.94
N THR A 58 -34.99 17.21 21.33
CA THR A 58 -36.17 17.88 20.77
C THR A 58 -36.26 17.81 19.24
N PHE A 59 -35.38 17.02 18.60
CA PHE A 59 -35.24 16.96 17.15
C PHE A 59 -34.75 18.30 16.54
N THR A 60 -33.87 19.01 17.26
CA THR A 60 -33.29 20.27 16.78
C THR A 60 -31.81 20.06 16.45
N GLU A 61 -31.41 20.48 15.25
CA GLU A 61 -30.00 20.57 14.86
C GLU A 61 -29.27 21.50 15.84
N THR A 62 -28.04 21.17 16.20
CA THR A 62 -27.27 21.91 17.20
C THR A 62 -25.95 22.37 16.60
N SER A 63 -25.31 23.37 17.21
CA SER A 63 -24.04 23.91 16.71
C SER A 63 -22.83 23.60 17.58
N THR A 64 -23.00 22.90 18.69
CA THR A 64 -21.92 22.83 19.67
C THR A 64 -20.81 21.86 19.28
N THR A 65 -19.57 22.22 19.61
CA THR A 65 -18.39 21.38 19.48
C THR A 65 -17.91 20.99 20.87
N TRP A 66 -17.73 19.70 21.12
CA TRP A 66 -17.15 19.19 22.36
C TRP A 66 -15.90 18.37 22.06
N GLU A 67 -14.89 18.52 22.91
CA GLU A 67 -13.68 17.69 22.87
C GLU A 67 -13.73 16.70 24.04
N TYR A 68 -13.44 15.44 23.76
CA TYR A 68 -13.37 14.37 24.73
C TYR A 68 -11.94 13.88 24.85
N ASP A 69 -11.45 13.83 26.08
CA ASP A 69 -10.18 13.21 26.44
C ASP A 69 -10.43 11.77 26.87
N PRO A 70 -10.08 10.76 26.04
CA PRO A 70 -10.30 9.36 26.40
C PRO A 70 -9.37 8.88 27.52
N VAL A 71 -8.23 9.53 27.74
CA VAL A 71 -7.26 9.15 28.80
C VAL A 71 -7.70 9.73 30.14
N ALA A 72 -8.02 11.02 30.17
CA ALA A 72 -8.51 11.68 31.39
C ALA A 72 -9.99 11.35 31.69
N ASN A 73 -10.72 10.85 30.70
CA ASN A 73 -12.16 10.59 30.77
C ASN A 73 -12.95 11.87 31.11
N THR A 74 -12.64 12.96 30.41
CA THR A 74 -13.22 14.30 30.66
C THR A 74 -13.64 15.00 29.37
N TRP A 75 -14.52 15.99 29.51
CA TRP A 75 -15.03 16.80 28.40
C TRP A 75 -14.56 18.25 28.50
N ASP A 76 -14.12 18.82 27.39
CA ASP A 76 -14.01 20.26 27.18
C ASP A 76 -15.18 20.76 26.33
N THR A 77 -15.91 21.73 26.88
CA THR A 77 -17.10 22.34 26.27
C THR A 77 -16.86 23.78 25.81
N SER A 78 -15.61 24.24 25.80
CA SER A 78 -15.24 25.62 25.47
C SER A 78 -14.88 25.85 24.00
N ARG A 79 -14.73 24.76 23.24
CA ARG A 79 -14.38 24.77 21.81
C ARG A 79 -15.37 25.57 20.97
N ALA A 80 -14.88 26.20 19.90
CA ALA A 80 -15.71 27.00 19.00
C ALA A 80 -16.81 26.16 18.35
N ASN A 81 -18.04 26.68 18.43
CA ASN A 81 -19.23 26.06 17.87
C ASN A 81 -19.31 26.30 16.36
N THR A 82 -19.95 25.39 15.63
CA THR A 82 -20.17 25.52 14.19
C THR A 82 -20.94 26.82 13.86
N PRO A 83 -20.71 27.45 12.70
CA PRO A 83 -21.34 28.74 12.36
C PRO A 83 -22.87 28.67 12.27
N ILE A 84 -23.40 27.51 11.94
CA ILE A 84 -24.84 27.21 11.93
C ILE A 84 -25.10 25.88 12.64
N PRO A 85 -26.33 25.60 13.10
CA PRO A 85 -26.70 24.28 13.58
C PRO A 85 -26.65 23.24 12.46
N LEU A 86 -26.07 22.07 12.74
CA LEU A 86 -25.91 20.97 11.79
C LEU A 86 -26.41 19.65 12.41
N GLY A 87 -26.80 18.68 11.57
CA GLY A 87 -27.22 17.35 11.98
C GLY A 87 -27.11 16.36 10.83
N GLY A 88 -26.35 15.28 11.07
CA GLY A 88 -26.13 14.22 10.09
C GLY A 88 -25.29 14.63 8.87
N SER A 89 -24.33 15.52 9.06
CA SER A 89 -23.28 15.84 8.08
C SER A 89 -22.39 14.62 7.84
N GLY A 90 -21.89 14.48 6.61
CA GLY A 90 -20.67 13.70 6.38
C GLY A 90 -19.51 14.37 7.13
N TYR A 91 -18.61 13.60 7.70
CA TYR A 91 -17.46 14.15 8.42
C TYR A 91 -16.18 13.42 8.05
N SER A 92 -15.09 14.17 7.95
CA SER A 92 -13.75 13.65 7.68
C SER A 92 -12.71 14.45 8.47
N ILE A 93 -11.51 13.90 8.63
CA ILE A 93 -10.37 14.61 9.21
C ILE A 93 -9.17 14.47 8.27
N VAL A 94 -8.56 15.60 7.92
CA VAL A 94 -7.38 15.68 7.04
C VAL A 94 -6.34 16.57 7.73
N GLY A 95 -5.24 15.97 8.17
CA GLY A 95 -4.28 16.63 9.05
C GLY A 95 -4.96 17.13 10.33
N GLN A 96 -4.81 18.42 10.64
CA GLN A 96 -5.41 19.08 11.81
C GLN A 96 -6.86 19.57 11.60
N ASN A 97 -7.42 19.35 10.41
CA ASN A 97 -8.67 19.96 9.99
C ASN A 97 -9.81 18.94 9.94
N ILE A 98 -10.93 19.25 10.59
CA ILE A 98 -12.15 18.44 10.53
C ILE A 98 -13.10 19.10 9.53
N TYR A 99 -13.64 18.33 8.60
CA TYR A 99 -14.59 18.81 7.60
C TYR A 99 -15.99 18.26 7.90
N LEU A 100 -17.02 19.09 7.70
CA LEU A 100 -18.42 18.69 7.73
C LEU A 100 -19.11 19.11 6.44
N ALA A 101 -19.65 18.12 5.72
CA ALA A 101 -20.32 18.31 4.43
C ALA A 101 -21.80 17.90 4.51
N GLY A 102 -22.68 18.81 4.10
CA GLY A 102 -24.13 18.63 4.11
C GLY A 102 -24.77 18.68 5.51
N THR A 103 -26.09 18.74 5.55
CA THR A 103 -26.89 18.70 6.80
C THR A 103 -28.36 18.46 6.49
N TRP A 104 -29.16 18.10 7.49
CA TRP A 104 -30.58 17.81 7.31
C TRP A 104 -31.39 18.97 6.74
N ASN A 105 -31.19 20.20 7.24
CA ASN A 105 -31.78 21.43 6.71
C ASN A 105 -33.29 21.33 6.43
N GLY A 106 -34.08 21.06 7.47
CA GLY A 106 -35.54 20.93 7.33
C GLY A 106 -36.01 19.67 6.57
N GLY A 107 -35.08 18.79 6.20
CA GLY A 107 -35.33 17.59 5.40
C GLY A 107 -34.99 17.76 3.92
N SER A 108 -34.43 18.90 3.51
CA SER A 108 -34.07 19.16 2.11
C SER A 108 -32.64 18.75 1.76
N GLY A 109 -31.81 18.38 2.75
CA GLY A 109 -30.36 18.35 2.56
C GLY A 109 -29.78 19.76 2.42
N SER A 110 -28.46 19.88 2.39
CA SER A 110 -27.81 21.16 2.09
C SER A 110 -26.47 20.97 1.39
N THR A 111 -25.97 22.06 0.83
CA THR A 111 -24.65 22.14 0.19
C THR A 111 -23.57 22.67 1.13
N VAL A 112 -23.88 22.90 2.41
CA VAL A 112 -22.93 23.54 3.33
C VAL A 112 -21.70 22.68 3.51
N HIS A 113 -20.54 23.33 3.55
CA HIS A 113 -19.26 22.68 3.78
C HIS A 113 -18.41 23.55 4.69
N TYR A 114 -18.01 23.00 5.84
CA TYR A 114 -17.23 23.73 6.84
C TYR A 114 -15.98 22.96 7.24
N ARG A 115 -14.89 23.70 7.42
CA ARG A 115 -13.65 23.22 8.01
C ARG A 115 -13.47 23.79 9.41
N TYR A 116 -13.18 22.94 10.38
CA TYR A 116 -12.71 23.30 11.69
C TYR A 116 -11.22 23.09 11.80
N ASP A 117 -10.49 24.15 12.13
CA ASP A 117 -9.07 24.06 12.47
C ASP A 117 -8.94 23.81 13.97
N ILE A 118 -8.43 22.63 14.34
CA ILE A 118 -8.28 22.20 15.73
C ILE A 118 -7.31 23.11 16.50
N VAL A 119 -6.23 23.54 15.85
CA VAL A 119 -5.19 24.35 16.50
C VAL A 119 -5.66 25.79 16.68
N ALA A 120 -6.31 26.35 15.66
CA ALA A 120 -6.83 27.71 15.71
C ALA A 120 -8.15 27.82 16.48
N ASP A 121 -8.81 26.70 16.79
CA ASP A 121 -10.15 26.63 17.38
C ASP A 121 -11.16 27.53 16.65
N SER A 122 -11.25 27.36 15.32
CA SER A 122 -12.09 28.21 14.48
C SER A 122 -12.68 27.48 13.28
N TRP A 123 -13.86 27.93 12.86
CA TRP A 123 -14.59 27.40 11.72
C TRP A 123 -14.45 28.31 10.51
N THR A 124 -14.23 27.71 9.34
CA THR A 124 -14.15 28.37 8.04
C THR A 124 -15.16 27.72 7.09
N GLN A 125 -15.90 28.53 6.32
CA GLN A 125 -16.72 28.01 5.21
C GLN A 125 -15.81 27.66 4.04
N MET A 126 -16.02 26.49 3.46
CA MET A 126 -15.30 25.99 2.29
C MET A 126 -16.22 26.01 1.07
N ALA A 127 -15.72 25.60 -0.10
CA ALA A 127 -16.53 25.44 -1.29
C ALA A 127 -17.72 24.51 -1.03
N ASP A 128 -18.91 25.00 -1.39
CA ASP A 128 -20.17 24.30 -1.19
C ASP A 128 -20.17 22.94 -1.90
N VAL A 129 -20.74 21.93 -1.25
CA VAL A 129 -20.96 20.59 -1.84
C VAL A 129 -21.77 20.74 -3.13
N PRO A 130 -21.44 20.02 -4.23
CA PRO A 130 -22.11 20.19 -5.53
C PRO A 130 -23.62 19.88 -5.52
N VAL A 131 -24.09 19.16 -4.51
CA VAL A 131 -25.48 18.74 -4.37
C VAL A 131 -25.95 18.88 -2.92
N ALA A 132 -27.24 19.16 -2.73
CA ALA A 132 -27.85 19.14 -1.42
C ALA A 132 -27.88 17.71 -0.87
N ILE A 133 -27.16 17.48 0.23
CA ILE A 133 -26.90 16.13 0.75
C ILE A 133 -27.17 16.06 2.25
N TYR A 134 -27.67 14.90 2.69
CA TYR A 134 -27.85 14.54 4.09
C TYR A 134 -27.45 13.07 4.28
N ARG A 135 -26.72 12.80 5.36
CA ARG A 135 -26.18 11.48 5.70
C ARG A 135 -25.44 10.76 4.58
N PRO A 136 -24.53 11.45 3.87
CA PRO A 136 -23.53 10.75 3.11
C PRO A 136 -22.56 10.04 4.04
N ASP A 137 -21.86 9.06 3.49
CA ASP A 137 -20.60 8.65 4.06
C ASP A 137 -19.51 9.68 3.76
N ALA A 138 -18.50 9.77 4.62
CA ALA A 138 -17.35 10.61 4.36
C ALA A 138 -16.04 10.01 4.90
N ALA A 139 -14.95 10.22 4.16
CA ALA A 139 -13.63 9.77 4.54
C ALA A 139 -12.54 10.77 4.11
N GLY A 140 -11.51 10.94 4.95
CA GLY A 140 -10.32 11.71 4.61
C GLY A 140 -9.20 10.77 4.15
N ILE A 141 -8.65 11.00 2.96
CA ILE A 141 -7.49 10.25 2.44
C ILE A 141 -6.51 11.23 1.79
N GLY A 142 -5.25 11.20 2.23
CA GLY A 142 -4.25 12.15 1.76
C GLY A 142 -4.67 13.59 2.05
N THR A 143 -4.80 14.42 1.01
CA THR A 143 -5.28 15.81 1.10
C THR A 143 -6.74 15.97 0.69
N ASN A 144 -7.49 14.88 0.54
CA ASN A 144 -8.84 14.91 -0.01
C ASN A 144 -9.88 14.42 0.99
N GLU A 145 -11.08 14.98 0.86
CA GLU A 145 -12.30 14.42 1.43
C GLU A 145 -13.09 13.70 0.33
N TYR A 146 -13.58 12.51 0.65
CA TYR A 146 -14.47 11.71 -0.19
C TYR A 146 -15.84 11.69 0.45
N LEU A 147 -16.87 12.01 -0.33
CA LEU A 147 -18.27 12.04 0.10
C LEU A 147 -19.04 11.03 -0.76
N VAL A 148 -19.64 10.01 -0.14
CA VAL A 148 -20.25 8.90 -0.87
C VAL A 148 -21.71 8.72 -0.51
N GLY A 149 -22.56 8.61 -1.52
CA GLY A 149 -23.99 8.35 -1.37
C GLY A 149 -24.72 9.54 -0.76
N GLY A 150 -25.39 9.32 0.37
CA GLY A 150 -26.30 10.27 1.00
C GLY A 150 -27.68 10.27 0.35
N GLY A 151 -28.53 11.19 0.78
CA GLY A 151 -29.90 11.25 0.27
C GLY A 151 -30.66 12.50 0.66
N ASN A 152 -31.84 12.67 0.06
CA ASN A 152 -32.82 13.68 0.44
C ASN A 152 -33.96 13.02 1.23
N PRO A 153 -34.17 13.39 2.51
CA PRO A 153 -35.19 12.78 3.37
C PRO A 153 -36.61 13.40 3.26
N ASP A 154 -36.97 14.04 2.13
CA ASP A 154 -38.20 14.84 2.02
C ASP A 154 -39.50 14.12 2.44
N LEU A 155 -40.08 14.58 3.55
CA LEU A 155 -41.43 14.24 4.03
C LEU A 155 -42.45 15.38 3.83
N ARG A 156 -42.07 16.43 3.11
CA ARG A 156 -42.73 17.74 3.02
C ARG A 156 -42.75 18.50 4.37
N PRO A 157 -42.69 19.84 4.37
CA PRO A 157 -42.70 20.66 5.59
C PRO A 157 -43.91 20.45 6.52
N SER A 158 -45.01 19.89 6.03
CA SER A 158 -46.28 19.72 6.77
C SER A 158 -46.35 18.48 7.69
N ALA A 159 -45.32 17.63 7.75
CA ALA A 159 -45.29 16.48 8.65
C ALA A 159 -45.21 16.89 10.15
N SER A 160 -45.54 15.98 11.07
CA SER A 160 -45.30 16.23 12.51
C SER A 160 -43.81 16.14 12.85
N LYS A 161 -43.35 16.77 13.94
CA LYS A 161 -41.95 16.64 14.40
C LYS A 161 -41.55 15.18 14.61
N GLN A 162 -42.46 14.36 15.13
CA GLN A 162 -42.22 12.93 15.34
C GLN A 162 -42.09 12.16 14.01
N ALA A 163 -42.90 12.48 12.99
CA ALA A 163 -42.80 11.86 11.69
C ALA A 163 -41.48 12.21 10.99
N ARG A 164 -41.04 13.48 11.07
CA ARG A 164 -39.73 13.91 10.57
C ARG A 164 -38.57 13.24 11.28
N LYS A 165 -38.66 13.11 12.61
CA LYS A 165 -37.70 12.35 13.41
C LYS A 165 -37.60 10.91 12.92
N LEU A 166 -38.72 10.22 12.75
CA LEU A 166 -38.75 8.84 12.26
C LEU A 166 -38.15 8.72 10.85
N ALA A 167 -38.50 9.57 9.88
CA ALA A 167 -37.89 9.54 8.56
C ALA A 167 -36.39 9.83 8.58
N SER A 168 -35.96 10.84 9.34
CA SER A 168 -34.54 11.18 9.50
C SER A 168 -33.71 10.06 10.15
N THR A 169 -34.36 9.07 10.75
CA THR A 169 -33.73 7.91 11.40
C THR A 169 -33.93 6.61 10.65
N ARG A 170 -34.84 6.55 9.66
CA ARG A 170 -35.26 5.28 9.06
C ARG A 170 -35.23 5.23 7.53
N ALA A 171 -35.68 6.25 6.83
CA ALA A 171 -35.83 6.17 5.38
C ALA A 171 -35.76 7.58 4.77
N PRO A 172 -34.71 7.90 4.00
CA PRO A 172 -34.72 9.08 3.19
C PRO A 172 -35.62 8.83 1.97
N ALA A 173 -36.19 9.89 1.40
CA ALA A 173 -37.04 9.76 0.21
C ALA A 173 -36.26 9.36 -1.04
N THR A 174 -34.96 9.69 -1.10
CA THR A 174 -34.04 9.28 -2.16
C THR A 174 -32.68 8.94 -1.56
N SER A 175 -31.99 7.99 -2.17
CA SER A 175 -30.59 7.65 -1.85
C SER A 175 -29.77 7.78 -3.13
N TYR A 176 -28.52 8.20 -3.02
CA TYR A 176 -27.63 8.44 -4.16
C TYR A 176 -26.56 7.36 -4.26
N THR A 177 -26.05 7.20 -5.48
CA THR A 177 -24.87 6.39 -5.78
C THR A 177 -23.62 7.24 -5.96
N SER A 178 -23.74 8.58 -5.92
CA SER A 178 -22.68 9.49 -6.32
C SER A 178 -21.52 9.54 -5.32
N THR A 179 -20.32 9.66 -5.87
CA THR A 179 -19.10 9.98 -5.12
C THR A 179 -18.64 11.38 -5.49
N TYR A 180 -18.38 12.23 -4.50
CA TYR A 180 -17.76 13.54 -4.67
C TYR A 180 -16.42 13.59 -3.94
N ILE A 181 -15.46 14.30 -4.53
CA ILE A 181 -14.09 14.38 -4.03
C ILE A 181 -13.74 15.86 -3.87
N TYR A 182 -13.46 16.27 -2.65
CA TYR A 182 -13.03 17.61 -2.31
C TYR A 182 -11.53 17.65 -2.08
N ASP A 183 -10.84 18.55 -2.79
CA ASP A 183 -9.42 18.81 -2.60
C ASP A 183 -9.25 19.95 -1.57
N THR A 184 -8.61 19.63 -0.45
CA THR A 184 -8.41 20.58 0.65
C THR A 184 -7.40 21.68 0.34
N LEU A 185 -6.54 21.48 -0.67
CA LEU A 185 -5.52 22.45 -1.08
C LEU A 185 -6.09 23.48 -2.04
N SER A 186 -6.90 23.05 -2.99
CA SER A 186 -7.50 23.93 -4.00
C SER A 186 -8.88 24.47 -3.62
N ASP A 187 -9.53 23.91 -2.59
CA ASP A 187 -10.90 24.26 -2.18
C ASP A 187 -11.90 24.04 -3.32
N THR A 188 -11.85 22.85 -3.95
CA THR A 188 -12.69 22.51 -5.10
C THR A 188 -13.22 21.09 -5.04
N TRP A 189 -14.41 20.89 -5.59
CA TRP A 189 -15.04 19.58 -5.74
C TRP A 189 -14.85 19.00 -7.15
N SER A 190 -14.74 17.68 -7.22
CA SER A 190 -14.78 16.86 -8.42
C SER A 190 -15.68 15.63 -8.20
N SER A 191 -16.01 14.89 -9.26
CA SER A 191 -16.79 13.66 -9.18
C SER A 191 -15.91 12.42 -9.22
N GLY A 192 -16.22 11.44 -8.38
CA GLY A 192 -15.71 10.07 -8.45
C GLY A 192 -16.71 9.10 -9.11
N PRO A 193 -16.30 7.85 -9.34
CA PRO A 193 -17.20 6.80 -9.80
C PRO A 193 -18.33 6.54 -8.80
N ASN A 194 -19.48 6.17 -9.33
CA ASN A 194 -20.65 5.85 -8.53
C ASN A 194 -20.51 4.48 -7.87
N THR A 195 -21.08 4.33 -6.69
CA THR A 195 -21.33 3.02 -6.08
C THR A 195 -22.29 2.20 -6.95
N ASN A 196 -22.22 0.88 -6.84
CA ASN A 196 -23.04 -0.07 -7.59
C ASN A 196 -24.51 -0.02 -7.16
N VAL A 197 -24.79 0.27 -5.89
CA VAL A 197 -26.13 0.54 -5.35
C VAL A 197 -26.18 1.87 -4.61
N ALA A 198 -27.37 2.43 -4.46
CA ALA A 198 -27.52 3.67 -3.72
C ALA A 198 -27.28 3.45 -2.22
N HIS A 199 -26.66 4.42 -1.56
CA HIS A 199 -26.38 4.36 -0.14
C HIS A 199 -26.80 5.67 0.55
N SER A 200 -27.67 5.60 1.56
CA SER A 200 -27.90 6.68 2.51
C SER A 200 -27.95 6.13 3.93
N PHE A 201 -27.63 6.92 4.95
CA PHE A 201 -27.48 6.43 6.33
C PHE A 201 -26.47 5.28 6.47
N THR A 202 -25.55 5.21 5.53
CA THR A 202 -24.56 4.15 5.46
C THR A 202 -23.46 4.40 6.49
N GLY A 203 -22.73 3.34 6.81
CA GLY A 203 -21.45 3.47 7.49
C GLY A 203 -20.35 3.27 6.50
N GLY A 204 -19.36 4.14 6.53
CA GLY A 204 -18.17 3.93 5.74
C GLY A 204 -17.04 4.79 6.25
N THR A 205 -15.88 4.57 5.66
CA THR A 205 -14.64 5.24 6.02
C THR A 205 -13.53 4.82 5.06
N ALA A 206 -12.29 5.23 5.36
CA ALA A 206 -11.10 4.79 4.68
C ALA A 206 -10.25 3.84 5.53
N ILE A 207 -9.80 2.73 4.96
CA ILE A 207 -8.72 1.89 5.50
C ILE A 207 -7.54 2.00 4.54
N GLY A 208 -6.49 2.71 4.94
CA GLY A 208 -5.38 3.06 4.04
C GLY A 208 -5.90 3.90 2.87
N THR A 209 -5.70 3.43 1.63
CA THR A 209 -6.23 4.06 0.41
C THR A 209 -7.60 3.51 0.00
N LYS A 210 -8.20 2.58 0.73
CA LYS A 210 -9.49 1.97 0.35
C LYS A 210 -10.64 2.70 1.02
N LEU A 211 -11.54 3.26 0.22
CA LEU A 211 -12.88 3.65 0.64
C LEU A 211 -13.73 2.41 0.82
N ILE A 212 -14.49 2.38 1.91
CA ILE A 212 -15.39 1.29 2.25
C ILE A 212 -16.74 1.90 2.59
N VAL A 213 -17.81 1.39 1.99
CA VAL A 213 -19.19 1.72 2.32
C VAL A 213 -19.92 0.45 2.70
N VAL A 214 -20.67 0.48 3.79
CA VAL A 214 -21.29 -0.67 4.45
C VAL A 214 -22.74 -0.36 4.80
N GLY A 215 -23.64 -1.13 4.19
CA GLY A 215 -25.07 -1.09 4.44
C GLY A 215 -25.68 0.28 4.17
N GLY A 216 -26.63 0.68 5.03
CA GLY A 216 -27.45 1.87 4.84
C GLY A 216 -28.78 1.53 4.18
N PHE A 217 -29.40 2.51 3.53
CA PHE A 217 -30.68 2.40 2.84
C PHE A 217 -30.50 2.60 1.33
N ASP A 218 -31.11 1.72 0.53
CA ASP A 218 -30.90 1.66 -0.92
C ASP A 218 -31.88 2.49 -1.75
N GLY A 219 -32.84 3.17 -1.10
CA GLY A 219 -33.86 3.97 -1.78
C GLY A 219 -35.05 3.19 -2.33
N VAL A 220 -35.04 1.85 -2.31
CA VAL A 220 -36.02 1.01 -3.02
C VAL A 220 -36.54 -0.14 -2.16
N THR A 221 -35.68 -1.01 -1.65
CA THR A 221 -36.07 -2.24 -0.95
C THR A 221 -36.01 -2.12 0.57
N GLY A 222 -35.27 -1.14 1.09
CA GLY A 222 -35.15 -0.91 2.52
C GLY A 222 -33.69 -0.74 2.96
N ASP A 223 -33.41 -1.17 4.19
CA ASP A 223 -32.03 -1.29 4.66
C ASP A 223 -31.31 -2.40 3.87
N THR A 224 -30.07 -2.13 3.50
CA THR A 224 -29.20 -3.04 2.77
C THR A 224 -28.04 -3.51 3.65
N ASN A 225 -27.50 -4.69 3.35
CA ASN A 225 -26.26 -5.23 3.91
C ASN A 225 -25.10 -5.21 2.90
N THR A 226 -25.25 -4.50 1.78
CA THR A 226 -24.22 -4.38 0.74
C THR A 226 -22.96 -3.73 1.30
N VAL A 227 -21.81 -4.31 0.97
CA VAL A 227 -20.50 -3.71 1.18
C VAL A 227 -19.92 -3.35 -0.17
N GLU A 228 -19.41 -2.14 -0.32
CA GLU A 228 -18.73 -1.68 -1.52
C GLU A 228 -17.36 -1.09 -1.18
N LEU A 229 -16.39 -1.31 -2.06
CA LEU A 229 -15.00 -0.93 -1.88
C LEU A 229 -14.47 -0.17 -3.11
N ALA A 230 -13.76 0.94 -2.91
CA ALA A 230 -13.06 1.66 -3.98
C ALA A 230 -11.65 2.08 -3.55
N ASP A 231 -10.70 2.14 -4.47
CA ASP A 231 -9.37 2.69 -4.19
C ASP A 231 -9.36 4.21 -4.38
N ALA A 232 -9.12 4.97 -3.32
CA ALA A 232 -8.86 6.40 -3.40
C ALA A 232 -7.51 6.65 -4.09
N GLY A 233 -7.56 7.36 -5.22
CA GLY A 233 -6.41 7.54 -6.11
C GLY A 233 -6.27 6.46 -7.19
N GLY A 234 -7.26 5.57 -7.34
CA GLY A 234 -7.30 4.58 -8.42
C GLY A 234 -7.55 5.24 -9.78
N ALA A 235 -6.49 5.38 -10.59
CA ALA A 235 -6.48 5.47 -12.06
C ALA A 235 -7.71 6.13 -12.74
N GLY A 236 -8.00 7.38 -12.40
CA GLY A 236 -9.12 8.15 -12.98
C GLY A 236 -8.75 9.56 -13.43
N GLY A 237 -7.47 9.87 -13.64
CA GLY A 237 -7.10 11.10 -14.35
C GLY A 237 -7.48 10.94 -15.82
N THR A 238 -8.32 11.83 -16.38
CA THR A 238 -8.62 11.78 -17.82
C THR A 238 -7.33 11.96 -18.60
N CYS A 239 -6.94 10.93 -19.35
CA CYS A 239 -5.74 11.01 -20.15
C CYS A 239 -5.98 12.02 -21.28
N SER A 240 -5.29 13.15 -21.23
CA SER A 240 -5.51 14.23 -22.20
C SER A 240 -4.69 14.04 -23.48
N ASP A 241 -3.55 13.36 -23.39
CA ASP A 241 -2.64 13.16 -24.51
C ASP A 241 -1.67 11.99 -24.25
N TYR A 242 -0.87 11.58 -25.23
CA TYR A 242 0.16 10.54 -25.08
C TYR A 242 1.55 10.98 -25.55
N THR A 243 2.58 10.48 -24.87
CA THR A 243 3.97 10.54 -25.32
C THR A 243 4.52 9.14 -25.52
N PHE A 244 5.41 8.98 -26.50
CA PHE A 244 6.06 7.71 -26.79
C PHE A 244 7.54 7.76 -26.39
N ALA A 245 7.99 6.75 -25.68
CA ALA A 245 9.40 6.53 -25.36
C ALA A 245 9.89 5.24 -26.03
N LEU A 246 11.10 5.28 -26.59
CA LEU A 246 11.77 4.08 -27.09
C LEU A 246 12.20 3.22 -25.90
N THR A 247 11.76 1.97 -25.86
CA THR A 247 12.02 1.02 -24.78
C THR A 247 12.38 -0.36 -25.32
N THR A 248 12.64 -1.29 -24.42
CA THR A 248 12.79 -2.71 -24.71
C THR A 248 11.58 -3.46 -24.20
N ALA A 249 10.98 -4.31 -25.04
CA ALA A 249 9.92 -5.22 -24.64
C ALA A 249 10.11 -6.58 -25.32
N THR A 250 9.62 -7.63 -24.69
CA THR A 250 9.63 -8.99 -25.27
C THR A 250 8.44 -9.13 -26.19
N PHE A 251 8.66 -9.60 -27.42
CA PHE A 251 7.59 -9.93 -28.35
C PHE A 251 6.86 -11.22 -27.93
N VAL A 252 5.53 -11.20 -27.89
CA VAL A 252 4.70 -12.30 -27.38
C VAL A 252 3.74 -12.82 -28.46
N PRO A 253 4.09 -13.89 -29.20
CA PRO A 253 3.28 -14.36 -30.31
C PRO A 253 1.83 -14.68 -29.90
N GLY A 254 0.89 -14.09 -30.62
CA GLY A 254 -0.53 -14.39 -30.55
C GLY A 254 -0.82 -15.83 -30.98
N VAL A 255 -1.77 -16.46 -30.29
CA VAL A 255 -2.13 -17.87 -30.50
C VAL A 255 -3.54 -18.02 -31.07
N ASP A 256 -4.42 -17.05 -30.82
CA ASP A 256 -5.81 -17.07 -31.24
C ASP A 256 -5.99 -16.19 -32.48
N ASN A 257 -6.32 -16.78 -33.63
CA ASN A 257 -6.59 -16.05 -34.87
C ASN A 257 -7.97 -15.36 -34.77
N VAL A 258 -8.03 -14.04 -35.00
CA VAL A 258 -9.29 -13.27 -34.92
C VAL A 258 -10.14 -13.33 -36.19
N GLY A 259 -9.66 -13.98 -37.25
CA GLY A 259 -10.43 -14.26 -38.47
C GLY A 259 -10.40 -13.16 -39.52
N ILE A 260 -9.42 -12.25 -39.46
CA ILE A 260 -9.17 -11.27 -40.52
C ILE A 260 -8.31 -11.96 -41.60
N ASP A 261 -8.91 -12.17 -42.77
CA ASP A 261 -8.31 -12.84 -43.95
C ASP A 261 -8.67 -12.07 -45.23
N CYS A 262 -8.36 -10.78 -45.24
CA CYS A 262 -8.75 -9.87 -46.31
C CYS A 262 -7.87 -8.61 -46.34
N ASP A 263 -8.15 -7.82 -47.36
CA ASP A 263 -7.66 -6.46 -47.60
C ASP A 263 -8.79 -5.47 -47.28
N ASP A 264 -8.46 -4.32 -46.68
CA ASP A 264 -9.40 -3.26 -46.24
C ASP A 264 -10.61 -3.75 -45.41
N CYS A 265 -10.33 -4.65 -44.46
CA CYS A 265 -11.36 -5.23 -43.59
C CYS A 265 -10.93 -5.31 -42.12
N GLY A 266 -11.90 -5.45 -41.22
CA GLY A 266 -11.67 -5.58 -39.79
C GLY A 266 -12.76 -6.35 -39.05
N VAL A 267 -12.53 -6.58 -37.76
CA VAL A 267 -13.45 -7.30 -36.87
C VAL A 267 -13.43 -6.72 -35.46
N ASP A 268 -14.57 -6.77 -34.78
CA ASP A 268 -14.66 -6.42 -33.36
C ASP A 268 -14.11 -7.56 -32.50
N VAL A 269 -13.10 -7.24 -31.69
CA VAL A 269 -12.46 -8.14 -30.73
C VAL A 269 -12.88 -7.75 -29.32
N PRO A 270 -13.49 -8.66 -28.53
CA PRO A 270 -13.80 -8.40 -27.13
C PRO A 270 -12.51 -8.31 -26.31
N LEU A 271 -12.40 -7.28 -25.48
CA LEU A 271 -11.25 -7.10 -24.61
C LEU A 271 -11.42 -7.95 -23.34
N PRO A 272 -10.38 -8.68 -22.89
CA PRO A 272 -10.46 -9.53 -21.70
C PRO A 272 -10.62 -8.72 -20.40
N PHE A 273 -10.33 -7.43 -20.45
CA PHE A 273 -10.55 -6.43 -19.41
C PHE A 273 -10.88 -5.08 -20.07
N SER A 274 -11.46 -4.16 -19.30
CA SER A 274 -11.71 -2.81 -19.79
C SER A 274 -10.40 -2.06 -20.04
N VAL A 275 -10.28 -1.39 -21.18
CA VAL A 275 -9.12 -0.58 -21.55
C VAL A 275 -9.51 0.88 -21.55
N GLN A 276 -8.77 1.70 -20.81
CA GLN A 276 -8.93 3.15 -20.85
C GLN A 276 -8.07 3.74 -21.96
N LEU A 277 -8.69 4.53 -22.84
CA LEU A 277 -8.00 5.28 -23.89
C LEU A 277 -8.53 6.73 -23.88
N TYR A 278 -7.64 7.67 -23.57
CA TYR A 278 -7.98 9.07 -23.34
C TYR A 278 -8.95 9.23 -22.15
N ASP A 279 -10.14 9.73 -22.41
CA ASP A 279 -11.23 10.02 -21.49
C ASP A 279 -12.36 8.97 -21.54
N GLN A 280 -12.15 7.85 -22.23
CA GLN A 280 -13.15 6.79 -22.40
C GLN A 280 -12.59 5.42 -22.01
N THR A 281 -13.49 4.55 -21.58
CA THR A 281 -13.20 3.15 -21.23
C THR A 281 -13.95 2.23 -22.16
N PHE A 282 -13.24 1.26 -22.74
CA PHE A 282 -13.75 0.36 -23.77
C PHE A 282 -13.65 -1.10 -23.34
N THR A 283 -14.61 -1.92 -23.78
CA THR A 283 -14.62 -3.38 -23.58
C THR A 283 -14.46 -4.14 -24.90
N THR A 284 -14.36 -3.43 -26.01
CA THR A 284 -14.23 -3.97 -27.37
C THR A 284 -13.29 -3.07 -28.16
N ALA A 285 -12.49 -3.66 -29.04
CA ALA A 285 -11.68 -2.94 -30.02
C ALA A 285 -12.00 -3.47 -31.42
N HIS A 286 -12.20 -2.58 -32.38
CA HIS A 286 -12.27 -2.94 -33.79
C HIS A 286 -10.85 -3.00 -34.35
N VAL A 287 -10.46 -4.15 -34.92
CA VAL A 287 -9.10 -4.43 -35.38
C VAL A 287 -9.12 -4.60 -36.89
N GLY A 288 -8.30 -3.83 -37.61
CA GLY A 288 -8.26 -3.83 -39.07
C GLY A 288 -6.99 -4.46 -39.65
N SER A 289 -7.13 -4.98 -40.88
CA SER A 289 -6.06 -5.53 -41.73
C SER A 289 -4.91 -4.55 -41.98
N ASN A 290 -5.21 -3.25 -42.07
CA ASN A 290 -4.27 -2.16 -42.28
C ASN A 290 -3.43 -1.76 -41.04
N GLY A 291 -3.34 -2.61 -40.02
CA GLY A 291 -2.41 -2.40 -38.90
C GLY A 291 -2.87 -1.40 -37.83
N HIS A 292 -4.18 -1.30 -37.60
CA HIS A 292 -4.77 -0.37 -36.64
C HIS A 292 -5.82 -1.02 -35.73
N CYS A 293 -6.07 -0.38 -34.59
CA CYS A 293 -7.25 -0.63 -33.76
C CYS A 293 -8.03 0.67 -33.55
N THR A 294 -9.34 0.64 -33.73
CA THR A 294 -10.26 1.73 -33.36
C THR A 294 -11.20 1.28 -32.25
N PHE A 295 -11.44 2.15 -31.28
CA PHE A 295 -12.31 1.88 -30.14
C PHE A 295 -13.62 2.69 -30.22
N GLY A 296 -13.66 3.72 -31.08
CA GLY A 296 -14.85 4.49 -31.43
C GLY A 296 -15.40 4.12 -32.81
N LEU A 297 -15.46 5.10 -33.72
CA LEU A 297 -15.90 4.86 -35.09
C LEU A 297 -14.82 4.11 -35.89
N SER A 298 -15.17 2.93 -36.41
CA SER A 298 -14.28 2.09 -37.21
C SER A 298 -14.17 2.53 -38.67
N ASN A 299 -12.99 2.32 -39.26
CA ASN A 299 -12.76 2.51 -40.69
C ASN A 299 -11.52 1.73 -41.13
N ASP A 300 -11.75 0.73 -41.99
CA ASP A 300 -10.70 -0.19 -42.44
C ASP A 300 -9.98 0.25 -43.72
N GLY A 301 -10.32 1.38 -44.34
CA GLY A 301 -9.81 1.71 -45.68
C GLY A 301 -8.31 2.03 -45.77
N PHE A 302 -7.76 1.91 -46.96
CA PHE A 302 -6.36 2.21 -47.28
C PHE A 302 -5.98 3.70 -47.35
N GLY A 303 -6.93 4.63 -47.23
CA GLY A 303 -6.69 6.08 -47.37
C GLY A 303 -5.96 6.75 -46.20
N ILE A 304 -4.86 6.18 -45.71
CA ILE A 304 -4.08 6.68 -44.56
C ILE A 304 -3.34 7.97 -44.93
N THR A 305 -3.41 8.96 -44.03
CA THR A 305 -2.63 10.20 -44.11
C THR A 305 -1.82 10.48 -42.84
N CYS A 306 -0.69 11.16 -42.96
CA CYS A 306 0.13 11.67 -41.86
C CYS A 306 -0.63 12.70 -41.02
N SER A 307 -1.52 13.50 -41.63
CA SER A 307 -2.23 14.55 -40.90
C SER A 307 -3.59 14.87 -41.53
N PRO A 308 -4.70 14.72 -40.77
CA PRO A 308 -4.77 14.16 -39.41
C PRO A 308 -4.36 12.69 -39.40
N LEU A 309 -3.82 12.20 -38.27
CA LEU A 309 -3.28 10.84 -38.17
C LEU A 309 -4.32 9.79 -38.64
N GLY A 310 -3.91 8.93 -39.56
CA GLY A 310 -4.74 7.84 -40.07
C GLY A 310 -5.79 8.32 -41.07
N ILE A 311 -6.98 7.73 -40.98
CA ILE A 311 -8.13 8.09 -41.82
C ILE A 311 -9.03 9.08 -41.09
N GLY A 312 -9.48 10.13 -41.78
CA GLY A 312 -10.40 11.13 -41.24
C GLY A 312 -11.71 10.53 -40.71
N GLY A 313 -12.21 11.05 -39.58
CA GLY A 313 -13.45 10.62 -38.95
C GLY A 313 -13.35 9.39 -38.02
N THR A 314 -12.20 8.72 -37.98
CA THR A 314 -11.93 7.68 -36.96
C THR A 314 -11.73 8.31 -35.58
N THR A 315 -12.20 7.63 -34.54
CA THR A 315 -12.06 8.11 -33.17
C THR A 315 -11.51 7.03 -32.26
N TYR A 316 -10.70 7.44 -31.28
CA TYR A 316 -10.03 6.56 -30.33
C TYR A 316 -9.28 5.44 -31.05
N ALA A 317 -8.20 5.76 -31.76
CA ALA A 317 -7.45 4.83 -32.59
C ALA A 317 -6.00 4.64 -32.12
N LEU A 318 -5.51 3.41 -32.21
CA LEU A 318 -4.12 3.02 -32.05
C LEU A 318 -3.58 2.60 -33.41
N GLY A 319 -2.52 3.25 -33.88
CA GLY A 319 -1.80 2.92 -35.09
C GLY A 319 -0.38 2.47 -34.74
N PRO A 320 -0.15 1.21 -34.35
CA PRO A 320 1.21 0.68 -34.13
C PRO A 320 2.04 0.74 -35.41
N TYR A 321 1.41 0.52 -36.56
CA TYR A 321 2.00 0.61 -37.88
C TYR A 321 0.84 0.69 -38.89
N TRP A 322 0.18 1.85 -38.98
CA TRP A 322 -1.02 1.99 -39.81
C TRP A 322 -0.64 2.47 -41.21
N GLY A 323 -0.89 1.62 -42.20
CA GLY A 323 -0.69 1.85 -43.62
C GLY A 323 -1.36 0.74 -44.42
N ASP A 324 -1.36 0.83 -45.74
CA ASP A 324 -2.01 -0.17 -46.61
C ASP A 324 -1.28 -1.52 -46.56
N GLN A 325 -1.93 -2.51 -45.98
CA GLN A 325 -1.40 -3.83 -45.65
C GLN A 325 -2.44 -4.92 -45.89
N THR A 326 -1.94 -6.12 -46.16
CA THR A 326 -2.77 -7.30 -46.34
C THR A 326 -2.44 -8.39 -45.34
N VAL A 327 -3.48 -9.12 -44.92
CA VAL A 327 -3.38 -10.27 -44.03
C VAL A 327 -4.12 -11.46 -44.64
N PHE A 328 -3.52 -12.13 -45.62
CA PHE A 328 -4.11 -13.32 -46.23
C PHE A 328 -3.60 -14.60 -45.58
N ALA A 329 -4.51 -15.41 -45.04
CA ALA A 329 -4.22 -16.67 -44.35
C ALA A 329 -3.51 -17.69 -45.26
N ALA A 330 -3.75 -17.64 -46.56
CA ALA A 330 -3.07 -18.47 -47.56
C ALA A 330 -1.55 -18.24 -47.60
N ASP A 331 -1.10 -17.06 -47.17
CA ASP A 331 0.31 -16.67 -47.12
C ASP A 331 0.94 -16.84 -45.72
N GLY A 332 0.16 -17.36 -44.75
CA GLY A 332 0.59 -17.49 -43.35
C GLY A 332 0.40 -16.22 -42.52
N HIS A 333 -0.22 -15.19 -43.11
CA HIS A 333 -0.54 -13.91 -42.49
C HIS A 333 -1.88 -13.93 -41.76
N GLY A 334 -2.10 -12.96 -40.89
CA GLY A 334 -3.30 -12.87 -40.07
C GLY A 334 -3.11 -11.94 -38.88
N VAL A 335 -4.21 -11.70 -38.17
CA VAL A 335 -4.18 -11.01 -36.88
C VAL A 335 -4.46 -12.02 -35.78
N PHE A 336 -3.63 -11.99 -34.75
CA PHE A 336 -3.67 -12.96 -33.67
C PHE A 336 -3.72 -12.24 -32.33
N THR A 337 -4.34 -12.87 -31.34
CA THR A 337 -4.38 -12.36 -29.98
C THR A 337 -3.86 -13.39 -28.99
N THR A 338 -3.41 -12.91 -27.84
CA THR A 338 -3.17 -13.74 -26.66
C THR A 338 -3.32 -12.91 -25.40
N THR A 339 -3.72 -13.54 -24.29
CA THR A 339 -3.74 -12.90 -22.98
C THR A 339 -2.75 -13.62 -22.08
N THR A 340 -1.85 -12.87 -21.46
CA THR A 340 -0.90 -13.39 -20.47
C THR A 340 -1.19 -12.81 -19.09
N GLY A 341 -0.64 -13.42 -18.05
CA GLY A 341 -0.86 -12.99 -16.66
C GLY A 341 -2.21 -13.43 -16.08
N SER A 342 -2.51 -12.93 -14.89
CA SER A 342 -3.76 -13.20 -14.15
C SER A 342 -4.30 -11.89 -13.58
N THR A 343 -5.63 -11.79 -13.42
CA THR A 343 -6.27 -10.61 -12.83
C THR A 343 -5.62 -10.25 -11.48
N PRO A 344 -5.30 -8.96 -11.21
CA PRO A 344 -5.60 -7.78 -12.02
C PRO A 344 -4.47 -7.32 -12.98
N ASN A 345 -3.49 -8.18 -13.30
CA ASN A 345 -2.29 -7.83 -14.05
C ASN A 345 -2.20 -8.56 -15.40
N ARG A 346 -3.32 -8.74 -16.10
CA ARG A 346 -3.30 -9.33 -17.44
C ARG A 346 -2.71 -8.37 -18.47
N ILE A 347 -2.06 -8.92 -19.47
CA ILE A 347 -1.63 -8.19 -20.69
C ILE A 347 -2.29 -8.85 -21.88
N PHE A 348 -3.00 -8.06 -22.68
CA PHE A 348 -3.66 -8.50 -23.89
C PHE A 348 -2.87 -8.01 -25.11
N TYR A 349 -2.42 -8.96 -25.93
CA TYR A 349 -1.62 -8.70 -27.12
C TYR A 349 -2.49 -8.83 -28.37
N ILE A 350 -2.30 -7.91 -29.32
CA ILE A 350 -2.88 -7.95 -30.66
C ILE A 350 -1.72 -7.89 -31.65
N GLU A 351 -1.43 -9.00 -32.32
CA GLU A 351 -0.32 -9.20 -33.24
C GLU A 351 -0.79 -9.15 -34.70
N TRP A 352 -0.09 -8.38 -35.53
CA TRP A 352 -0.19 -8.47 -36.98
C TRP A 352 0.97 -9.29 -37.52
N ARG A 353 0.65 -10.31 -38.31
CA ARG A 353 1.55 -10.97 -39.25
C ARG A 353 1.07 -10.53 -40.62
N SER A 354 1.74 -9.57 -41.25
CA SER A 354 1.24 -8.89 -42.45
C SER A 354 2.36 -8.57 -43.44
N ARG A 355 1.98 -7.96 -44.56
CA ARG A 355 2.86 -7.35 -45.56
C ARG A 355 2.16 -6.16 -46.18
N TYR A 356 2.91 -5.25 -46.80
CA TYR A 356 2.30 -4.16 -47.56
C TYR A 356 1.46 -4.70 -48.71
N PHE A 357 0.40 -3.98 -49.09
CA PHE A 357 -0.41 -4.35 -50.24
C PHE A 357 0.45 -4.49 -51.50
N GLY A 358 0.28 -5.59 -52.24
CA GLY A 358 1.02 -5.86 -53.47
C GLY A 358 2.55 -6.08 -53.31
N SER A 359 3.08 -6.17 -52.09
CA SER A 359 4.51 -6.38 -51.81
C SER A 359 4.79 -7.73 -51.12
N PRO A 360 5.95 -8.36 -51.36
CA PRO A 360 6.42 -9.50 -50.57
C PRO A 360 7.12 -9.12 -49.25
N ASP A 361 7.27 -7.82 -48.95
CA ASP A 361 8.03 -7.35 -47.79
C ASP A 361 7.25 -7.59 -46.48
N GLU A 362 7.82 -8.41 -45.59
CA GLU A 362 7.16 -8.92 -44.38
C GLU A 362 7.17 -7.92 -43.21
N LEU A 363 6.07 -7.93 -42.45
CA LEU A 363 5.83 -7.14 -41.25
C LEU A 363 5.31 -8.03 -40.11
N ASN A 364 5.86 -7.82 -38.92
CA ASN A 364 5.40 -8.48 -37.70
C ASN A 364 5.58 -7.59 -36.47
N TYR A 365 4.48 -7.22 -35.85
CA TYR A 365 4.43 -6.31 -34.72
C TYR A 365 3.15 -6.50 -33.92
N GLU A 366 3.11 -5.98 -32.70
CA GLU A 366 1.97 -6.12 -31.80
C GLU A 366 1.70 -4.87 -30.96
N ILE A 367 0.44 -4.75 -30.52
CA ILE A 367 0.04 -3.87 -29.42
C ILE A 367 -0.01 -4.71 -28.14
N ALA A 368 0.55 -4.20 -27.05
CA ALA A 368 0.32 -4.72 -25.71
C ALA A 368 -0.59 -3.76 -24.91
N LEU A 369 -1.75 -4.24 -24.48
CA LEU A 369 -2.72 -3.52 -23.63
C LEU A 369 -2.64 -4.09 -22.20
N TYR A 370 -2.67 -3.23 -21.18
CA TYR A 370 -2.42 -3.63 -19.79
C TYR A 370 -3.67 -3.45 -18.93
N GLU A 371 -4.07 -4.50 -18.20
CA GLU A 371 -5.20 -4.44 -17.25
C GLU A 371 -4.94 -3.44 -16.11
N SER A 372 -3.68 -3.23 -15.77
CA SER A 372 -3.22 -2.24 -14.79
C SER A 372 -3.31 -0.80 -15.28
N GLY A 373 -3.49 -0.58 -16.59
CA GLY A 373 -3.36 0.74 -17.23
C GLY A 373 -1.94 1.33 -17.21
N THR A 374 -0.93 0.55 -16.77
CA THR A 374 0.47 1.01 -16.66
C THR A 374 1.45 -0.06 -17.18
N PRO A 375 2.18 0.20 -18.29
CA PRO A 375 2.07 1.38 -19.15
C PRO A 375 0.69 1.46 -19.83
N ALA A 376 0.33 2.61 -20.40
CA ALA A 376 -0.99 2.76 -21.02
C ALA A 376 -1.19 1.74 -22.15
N PHE A 377 -0.19 1.60 -23.01
CA PHE A 377 -0.02 0.52 -23.98
C PHE A 377 1.43 0.54 -24.53
N GLN A 378 1.83 -0.53 -25.22
CA GLN A 378 3.09 -0.56 -25.98
C GLN A 378 2.86 -0.99 -27.43
N TYR A 379 3.75 -0.55 -28.32
CA TYR A 379 3.92 -1.11 -29.67
C TYR A 379 5.26 -1.84 -29.73
N ILE A 380 5.27 -3.09 -30.16
CA ILE A 380 6.45 -3.96 -30.13
C ILE A 380 6.70 -4.50 -31.54
N TYR A 381 7.90 -4.31 -32.06
CA TYR A 381 8.24 -4.57 -33.47
C TYR A 381 9.21 -5.74 -33.60
N ASN A 382 8.73 -6.89 -34.06
CA ASN A 382 9.59 -8.06 -34.29
C ASN A 382 10.28 -7.99 -35.66
N VAL A 383 9.50 -7.80 -36.72
CA VAL A 383 9.99 -7.70 -38.11
C VAL A 383 9.41 -6.45 -38.76
N ILE A 384 10.28 -5.53 -39.19
CA ILE A 384 9.91 -4.36 -40.00
C ILE A 384 10.88 -4.31 -41.18
N THR A 385 10.38 -4.69 -42.35
CA THR A 385 11.13 -4.65 -43.61
C THR A 385 10.73 -3.41 -44.38
N PRO A 386 11.65 -2.45 -44.67
CA PRO A 386 11.30 -1.29 -45.49
C PRO A 386 10.84 -1.70 -46.88
N ALA A 387 9.77 -1.07 -47.37
CA ALA A 387 9.18 -1.35 -48.67
C ALA A 387 10.12 -1.01 -49.82
N ALA A 388 10.24 -1.92 -50.79
CA ALA A 388 11.11 -1.73 -51.96
C ALA A 388 10.66 -0.58 -52.90
N ALA A 389 9.38 -0.22 -52.86
CA ALA A 389 8.78 0.92 -53.56
C ALA A 389 7.79 1.66 -52.64
N ALA A 390 7.40 2.88 -53.01
CA ALA A 390 6.36 3.60 -52.29
C ALA A 390 5.03 2.83 -52.33
N ASN A 391 4.36 2.75 -51.20
CA ASN A 391 3.02 2.19 -51.05
C ASN A 391 1.97 3.19 -51.56
N ASP A 392 0.74 2.73 -51.78
CA ASP A 392 -0.40 3.55 -52.23
C ASP A 392 -1.10 4.32 -51.10
N SER A 393 -0.66 4.15 -49.85
CA SER A 393 -0.99 5.01 -48.72
C SER A 393 0.25 5.55 -48.00
N GLU A 394 0.07 6.59 -47.17
CA GLU A 394 1.09 6.97 -46.20
C GLU A 394 1.13 5.96 -45.03
N LEU A 395 2.19 5.99 -44.21
CA LEU A 395 2.36 5.13 -43.03
C LEU A 395 2.48 6.00 -41.78
N VAL A 396 1.66 5.74 -40.76
CA VAL A 396 1.72 6.43 -39.46
C VAL A 396 1.98 5.48 -38.30
N VAL A 397 2.71 5.97 -37.31
CA VAL A 397 2.83 5.37 -35.98
C VAL A 397 2.37 6.38 -34.94
N GLY A 398 1.35 6.05 -34.18
CA GLY A 398 0.82 6.93 -33.13
C GLY A 398 -0.57 6.57 -32.62
N VAL A 399 -1.18 7.50 -31.90
CA VAL A 399 -2.48 7.36 -31.24
C VAL A 399 -3.34 8.60 -31.48
N LYS A 400 -4.65 8.39 -31.57
CA LYS A 400 -5.60 9.44 -31.95
C LYS A 400 -6.88 9.35 -31.14
N LYS A 401 -7.35 10.48 -30.61
CA LYS A 401 -8.70 10.60 -30.06
C LYS A 401 -9.71 10.96 -31.15
N ASP A 402 -9.38 11.97 -31.96
CA ASP A 402 -10.19 12.50 -33.06
C ASP A 402 -9.28 13.24 -34.07
N ASP A 403 -9.86 13.82 -35.12
CA ASP A 403 -9.09 14.52 -36.17
C ASP A 403 -8.34 15.78 -35.69
N VAL A 404 -8.56 16.21 -34.44
CA VAL A 404 -7.93 17.40 -33.83
C VAL A 404 -6.91 16.99 -32.77
N ASN A 405 -7.18 15.93 -32.00
CA ASN A 405 -6.40 15.49 -30.87
C ASN A 405 -5.72 14.14 -31.17
N PHE A 406 -4.45 14.18 -31.53
CA PHE A 406 -3.64 13.00 -31.83
C PHE A 406 -2.16 13.22 -31.56
N ASN A 407 -1.45 12.14 -31.23
CA ASN A 407 0.00 12.11 -31.06
C ASN A 407 0.62 11.17 -32.07
N GLN A 408 1.48 11.71 -32.92
CA GLN A 408 2.24 10.95 -33.89
C GLN A 408 3.67 10.75 -33.37
N TYR A 409 4.12 9.49 -33.27
CA TYR A 409 5.53 9.18 -33.04
C TYR A 409 6.34 9.42 -34.32
N GLY A 410 5.81 9.00 -35.47
CA GLY A 410 6.40 9.26 -36.77
C GLY A 410 5.43 9.00 -37.92
N CYS A 411 5.77 9.52 -39.09
CA CYS A 411 5.08 9.21 -40.34
C CYS A 411 6.10 9.03 -41.46
N ASP A 412 5.76 8.19 -42.42
CA ASP A 412 6.44 8.02 -43.69
C ASP A 412 5.45 8.28 -44.85
N PRO A 413 5.59 9.42 -45.56
CA PRO A 413 4.75 9.74 -46.72
C PRO A 413 4.90 8.80 -47.91
N THR A 414 5.90 7.91 -47.89
CA THR A 414 6.09 6.89 -48.93
C THR A 414 5.42 5.57 -48.59
N GLY A 415 4.82 5.44 -47.40
CA GLY A 415 4.06 4.26 -47.02
C GLY A 415 4.90 3.03 -46.65
N GLY A 416 6.19 3.20 -46.34
CA GLY A 416 7.04 2.11 -45.87
C GLY A 416 8.48 2.10 -46.36
N GLN A 417 8.91 2.99 -47.27
CA GLN A 417 10.32 3.00 -47.71
C GLN A 417 11.28 3.54 -46.64
N ALA A 418 10.78 4.39 -45.75
CA ALA A 418 11.54 5.00 -44.66
C ALA A 418 10.74 4.95 -43.36
N PRO A 419 10.46 3.74 -42.84
CA PRO A 419 9.56 3.58 -41.70
C PRO A 419 10.16 4.27 -40.45
N PRO A 420 9.32 4.91 -39.61
CA PRO A 420 9.80 5.64 -38.42
C PRO A 420 10.25 4.71 -37.28
N VAL A 421 10.10 3.39 -37.44
CA VAL A 421 10.41 2.33 -36.48
C VAL A 421 11.17 1.20 -37.18
N SER A 422 11.90 0.39 -36.41
CA SER A 422 12.69 -0.73 -36.91
C SER A 422 12.50 -2.00 -36.07
N SER A 423 12.86 -3.17 -36.64
CA SER A 423 12.87 -4.45 -35.93
C SER A 423 13.63 -4.39 -34.59
N GLY A 424 13.11 -5.06 -33.57
CA GLY A 424 13.66 -5.11 -32.22
C GLY A 424 13.37 -3.89 -31.34
N GLN A 425 12.62 -2.90 -31.84
CA GLN A 425 12.20 -1.75 -31.05
C GLN A 425 10.89 -2.01 -30.32
N ALA A 426 10.69 -1.31 -29.20
CA ALA A 426 9.38 -1.12 -28.61
C ALA A 426 9.15 0.37 -28.33
N LEU A 427 7.90 0.80 -28.42
CA LEU A 427 7.45 2.13 -28.04
C LEU A 427 6.50 1.99 -26.86
N THR A 428 6.83 2.62 -25.74
CA THR A 428 5.93 2.70 -24.57
C THR A 428 5.16 4.00 -24.61
N ALA A 429 3.84 3.92 -24.62
CA ALA A 429 2.97 5.08 -24.48
C ALA A 429 2.79 5.46 -23.01
N THR A 430 3.06 6.73 -22.71
CA THR A 430 2.83 7.35 -21.40
C THR A 430 1.75 8.41 -21.53
N CYS A 431 0.74 8.33 -20.69
CA CYS A 431 -0.30 9.35 -20.64
C CYS A 431 0.27 10.70 -20.17
N VAL A 432 -0.08 11.78 -20.87
CA VAL A 432 0.23 13.17 -20.52
C VAL A 432 -1.05 13.83 -20.01
N GLY A 433 -0.98 14.45 -18.83
CA GLY A 433 -2.14 15.02 -18.13
C GLY A 433 -2.76 14.10 -17.07
N GLY A 434 -2.35 12.83 -17.03
CA GLY A 434 -2.30 12.06 -15.79
C GLY A 434 -1.09 12.53 -14.96
N GLY A 435 -1.21 12.58 -13.63
CA GLY A 435 -0.09 12.93 -12.76
C GLY A 435 1.19 12.15 -13.11
N THR A 436 2.33 12.82 -13.00
CA THR A 436 3.69 12.32 -13.24
C THR A 436 3.91 10.94 -12.60
N PRO A 437 4.62 10.00 -13.26
CA PRO A 437 4.62 8.57 -12.92
C PRO A 437 5.16 8.28 -11.53
N THR A 438 4.31 7.69 -10.68
CA THR A 438 4.72 6.88 -9.53
C THR A 438 5.22 5.53 -10.08
N PRO A 439 6.32 4.96 -9.54
CA PRO A 439 6.90 3.70 -10.03
C PRO A 439 5.90 2.55 -10.13
N THR A 440 6.16 1.70 -11.14
CA THR A 440 5.47 0.48 -11.56
C THR A 440 4.76 -0.30 -10.44
N PRO A 441 3.50 -0.73 -10.62
CA PRO A 441 2.88 -1.72 -9.75
C PRO A 441 3.57 -3.08 -9.96
N THR A 442 4.41 -3.46 -8.99
CA THR A 442 4.75 -4.86 -8.70
C THR A 442 3.44 -5.62 -8.40
N PRO A 443 3.26 -6.86 -8.90
CA PRO A 443 1.99 -7.57 -8.93
C PRO A 443 1.24 -7.57 -7.58
N THR A 444 -0.01 -7.14 -7.61
CA THR A 444 -0.94 -7.25 -6.48
C THR A 444 -1.22 -8.72 -6.17
N CYS A 445 -0.66 -9.16 -5.05
CA CYS A 445 -0.91 -10.46 -4.44
C CYS A 445 -2.40 -10.57 -4.05
N THR A 446 -3.05 -11.65 -4.48
CA THR A 446 -4.29 -12.15 -3.88
C THR A 446 -4.06 -12.41 -2.38
N PRO A 447 -5.02 -12.24 -1.45
CA PRO A 447 -4.86 -12.65 -0.06
C PRO A 447 -4.63 -14.16 0.06
N GLY A 448 -3.40 -14.59 -0.15
CA GLY A 448 -2.86 -15.83 0.36
C GLY A 448 -2.43 -15.61 1.81
N ALA A 449 -2.26 -16.69 2.57
CA ALA A 449 -1.51 -16.62 3.81
C ALA A 449 -0.18 -15.89 3.57
N ALA A 450 0.34 -15.14 4.55
CA ALA A 450 1.71 -14.61 4.48
C ALA A 450 2.64 -15.70 3.94
N GLN A 451 3.47 -15.42 2.92
CA GLN A 451 4.44 -16.38 2.39
C GLN A 451 5.78 -15.68 2.27
N TRP A 452 6.85 -16.46 2.43
CA TRP A 452 8.17 -16.01 2.00
C TRP A 452 8.25 -16.07 0.47
N SER A 453 8.89 -15.06 -0.12
CA SER A 453 9.18 -15.01 -1.56
C SER A 453 10.57 -14.47 -1.79
N GLU A 454 11.26 -14.99 -2.80
CA GLU A 454 12.55 -14.47 -3.22
C GLU A 454 12.43 -13.03 -3.74
N VAL A 455 13.43 -12.21 -3.43
CA VAL A 455 13.57 -10.82 -3.87
C VAL A 455 14.94 -10.62 -4.52
N ALA A 456 15.25 -9.40 -4.94
CA ALA A 456 16.52 -9.08 -5.55
C ALA A 456 17.66 -9.54 -4.62
N PRO A 457 18.62 -10.30 -5.16
CA PRO A 457 19.62 -10.95 -4.33
C PRO A 457 20.54 -9.91 -3.69
N TYR A 458 21.07 -10.25 -2.51
CA TYR A 458 22.16 -9.49 -1.92
C TYR A 458 23.30 -9.40 -2.95
N PRO A 459 24.03 -8.26 -3.06
CA PRO A 459 24.96 -8.05 -4.16
C PRO A 459 26.11 -9.06 -4.29
N PHE A 460 26.35 -9.87 -3.26
CA PHE A 460 27.28 -11.00 -3.25
C PHE A 460 26.78 -12.07 -2.29
N ALA A 461 27.32 -13.29 -2.41
CA ALA A 461 27.01 -14.36 -1.46
C ALA A 461 27.59 -14.02 -0.09
N ALA A 462 26.83 -14.14 0.98
CA ALA A 462 27.28 -13.68 2.29
C ALA A 462 26.65 -14.48 3.42
N ARG A 463 27.48 -15.06 4.29
CA ARG A 463 27.05 -15.47 5.62
C ARG A 463 27.19 -14.35 6.63
N GLY A 464 26.28 -14.33 7.58
CA GLY A 464 26.22 -13.37 8.67
C GLY A 464 26.13 -11.90 8.26
N PRO A 465 25.45 -11.50 7.17
CA PRO A 465 25.11 -10.09 7.00
C PRO A 465 24.08 -9.70 8.07
N PHE A 466 24.21 -8.50 8.64
CA PHE A 466 23.12 -7.93 9.43
C PHE A 466 22.09 -7.29 8.52
N VAL A 467 20.88 -7.12 9.02
CA VAL A 467 19.85 -6.30 8.38
C VAL A 467 19.03 -5.56 9.43
N VAL A 468 18.71 -4.30 9.15
CA VAL A 468 17.81 -3.46 9.95
C VAL A 468 16.91 -2.64 9.03
N SER A 469 15.84 -2.04 9.55
CA SER A 469 14.98 -1.13 8.77
C SER A 469 14.81 0.21 9.47
N ASP A 470 14.67 1.28 8.67
CA ASP A 470 14.23 2.60 9.14
C ASP A 470 12.70 2.79 9.09
N GLY A 471 11.95 1.75 8.71
CA GLY A 471 10.52 1.79 8.46
C GLY A 471 10.14 2.09 7.01
N THR A 472 11.10 2.33 6.11
CA THR A 472 10.90 2.51 4.67
C THR A 472 11.84 1.63 3.85
N PHE A 473 13.12 1.60 4.19
CA PHE A 473 14.16 0.83 3.55
C PHE A 473 14.72 -0.22 4.50
N TYR A 474 15.36 -1.24 3.93
CA TYR A 474 16.24 -2.13 4.68
C TYR A 474 17.69 -1.73 4.46
N TYR A 475 18.53 -1.97 5.46
CA TYR A 475 19.96 -1.71 5.41
C TYR A 475 20.69 -3.00 5.77
N THR A 476 21.39 -3.57 4.79
CA THR A 476 22.07 -4.85 4.91
C THR A 476 23.57 -4.63 4.76
N GLY A 477 24.38 -5.14 5.69
CA GLY A 477 25.82 -4.88 5.66
C GLY A 477 26.70 -5.99 6.25
N GLY A 478 27.97 -5.94 5.85
CA GLY A 478 28.98 -6.93 6.21
C GLY A 478 28.77 -8.27 5.50
N GLY A 479 29.30 -9.32 6.11
CA GLY A 479 29.15 -10.69 5.65
C GLY A 479 30.46 -11.33 5.17
N TYR A 480 30.46 -12.65 5.04
CA TYR A 480 31.60 -13.43 4.54
C TYR A 480 31.19 -14.26 3.33
N ASP A 481 31.86 -14.08 2.19
CA ASP A 481 31.51 -14.70 0.90
C ASP A 481 32.12 -16.10 0.68
N GLY A 482 32.82 -16.62 1.69
CA GLY A 482 33.60 -17.86 1.61
C GLY A 482 35.09 -17.63 1.33
N THR A 483 35.47 -16.41 0.98
CA THR A 483 36.85 -15.99 0.69
C THR A 483 37.21 -14.69 1.42
N ASN A 484 36.37 -13.67 1.31
CA ASN A 484 36.55 -12.32 1.82
C ASN A 484 35.51 -11.99 2.89
N VAL A 485 35.94 -11.26 3.91
CA VAL A 485 35.03 -10.59 4.83
C VAL A 485 34.73 -9.20 4.27
N HIS A 486 33.47 -8.81 4.24
CA HIS A 486 33.01 -7.56 3.68
C HIS A 486 32.79 -6.50 4.76
N GLY A 487 32.95 -5.23 4.38
CA GLY A 487 32.52 -4.06 5.16
C GLY A 487 31.43 -3.27 4.43
N ASP A 488 30.92 -3.79 3.32
CA ASP A 488 29.97 -3.09 2.45
C ASP A 488 28.62 -2.90 3.14
N LEU A 489 27.95 -1.79 2.82
CA LEU A 489 26.60 -1.49 3.28
C LEU A 489 25.73 -1.18 2.07
N PHE A 490 24.54 -1.75 2.05
CA PHE A 490 23.56 -1.48 1.00
C PHE A 490 22.22 -1.09 1.60
N LYS A 491 21.55 -0.16 0.92
CA LYS A 491 20.14 0.17 1.15
C LYS A 491 19.30 -0.62 0.16
N TYR A 492 18.40 -1.44 0.67
CA TYR A 492 17.42 -2.17 -0.12
C TYR A 492 16.08 -1.47 -0.09
N ASP A 493 15.55 -1.19 -1.28
CA ASP A 493 14.20 -0.68 -1.49
C ASP A 493 13.26 -1.87 -1.76
N PRO A 494 12.38 -2.22 -0.81
CA PRO A 494 11.46 -3.34 -0.97
C PRO A 494 10.36 -3.07 -2.02
N VAL A 495 10.12 -1.81 -2.41
CA VAL A 495 9.17 -1.44 -3.46
C VAL A 495 9.81 -1.55 -4.83
N ALA A 496 10.99 -0.95 -5.00
CA ALA A 496 11.75 -1.03 -6.25
C ALA A 496 12.41 -2.40 -6.44
N ASN A 497 12.49 -3.22 -5.39
CA ASN A 497 13.20 -4.49 -5.37
C ASN A 497 14.66 -4.34 -5.83
N THR A 498 15.37 -3.37 -5.27
CA THR A 498 16.77 -3.07 -5.68
C THR A 498 17.65 -2.68 -4.50
N TYR A 499 18.92 -3.06 -4.60
CA TYR A 499 19.99 -2.64 -3.69
C TYR A 499 20.74 -1.42 -4.24
N THR A 500 20.97 -0.43 -3.38
CA THR A 500 21.82 0.74 -3.66
C THR A 500 23.02 0.72 -2.70
N PRO A 501 24.26 0.82 -3.19
CA PRO A 501 25.45 0.87 -2.33
C PRO A 501 25.50 2.17 -1.52
N LEU A 502 25.95 2.04 -0.27
CA LEU A 502 26.25 3.13 0.65
C LEU A 502 27.74 3.12 1.02
N ALA A 503 28.18 4.07 1.85
CA ALA A 503 29.56 4.09 2.33
C ALA A 503 29.86 2.81 3.12
N SER A 504 30.93 2.10 2.73
CA SER A 504 31.39 0.92 3.45
C SER A 504 31.93 1.29 4.84
N ALA A 505 31.79 0.35 5.78
CA ALA A 505 32.30 0.45 7.14
C ALA A 505 33.84 0.58 7.17
N PRO A 506 34.40 1.12 8.27
CA PRO A 506 35.84 1.32 8.39
C PRO A 506 36.64 0.01 8.53
N ASP A 507 35.97 -1.09 8.88
CA ASP A 507 36.53 -2.43 9.02
C ASP A 507 35.55 -3.49 8.46
N GLN A 508 36.06 -4.69 8.18
CA GLN A 508 35.28 -5.81 7.67
C GLN A 508 34.73 -6.69 8.79
N PHE A 509 33.49 -7.16 8.65
CA PHE A 509 32.85 -7.98 9.68
C PHE A 509 31.70 -8.86 9.18
N PHE A 510 31.39 -9.91 9.93
CA PHE A 510 30.22 -10.79 9.72
C PHE A 510 29.77 -11.40 11.05
N LEU A 511 28.55 -11.95 11.09
CA LEU A 511 27.91 -12.47 12.32
C LEU A 511 27.92 -11.43 13.46
N SER A 512 27.82 -10.17 13.06
CA SER A 512 27.51 -9.03 13.90
C SER A 512 26.02 -8.75 13.73
N GLN A 513 25.30 -8.53 14.82
CA GLN A 513 23.95 -7.98 14.72
C GLN A 513 23.99 -6.45 14.74
N ALA A 514 22.91 -5.83 14.30
CA ALA A 514 22.74 -4.39 14.32
C ALA A 514 21.33 -3.98 14.76
N VAL A 515 21.19 -2.73 15.18
CA VAL A 515 19.88 -2.10 15.44
C VAL A 515 19.83 -0.71 14.80
N TYR A 516 18.65 -0.32 14.33
CA TYR A 516 18.36 1.05 13.91
C TYR A 516 17.74 1.83 15.07
N TYR A 517 18.28 3.01 15.39
CA TYR A 517 17.72 3.90 16.40
C TYR A 517 17.13 5.16 15.75
N ALA A 518 15.79 5.18 15.66
CA ALA A 518 15.05 6.23 14.97
C ALA A 518 15.31 7.65 15.51
N ALA A 519 15.54 7.80 16.82
CA ALA A 519 15.68 9.12 17.44
C ALA A 519 16.91 9.91 16.96
N ASN A 520 17.92 9.24 16.42
CA ASN A 520 19.07 9.90 15.81
C ASN A 520 19.40 9.44 14.39
N ASN A 521 18.53 8.62 13.78
CA ASN A 521 18.67 8.11 12.42
C ASN A 521 20.02 7.39 12.17
N LYS A 522 20.42 6.52 13.11
CA LYS A 522 21.68 5.78 13.04
C LYS A 522 21.50 4.27 13.19
N ILE A 523 22.43 3.53 12.58
CA ILE A 523 22.55 2.08 12.72
C ILE A 523 23.75 1.77 13.61
N TYR A 524 23.56 0.89 14.60
CA TYR A 524 24.59 0.43 15.52
C TYR A 524 24.84 -1.04 15.26
N SER A 525 25.99 -1.37 14.68
CA SER A 525 26.46 -2.74 14.46
C SER A 525 27.57 -3.03 15.47
N ILE A 526 27.40 -4.06 16.29
CA ILE A 526 28.28 -4.29 17.44
C ILE A 526 28.91 -5.67 17.36
N ALA A 527 30.25 -5.68 17.51
CA ALA A 527 31.10 -6.86 17.59
C ALA A 527 31.06 -7.71 16.31
N GLY A 528 30.87 -9.03 16.43
CA GLY A 528 30.95 -10.00 15.34
C GLY A 528 32.37 -10.51 15.10
N PHE A 529 32.58 -11.20 13.98
CA PHE A 529 33.90 -11.61 13.51
C PHE A 529 34.47 -10.57 12.54
N GLY A 530 35.73 -10.21 12.70
CA GLY A 530 36.52 -9.49 11.71
C GLY A 530 37.68 -10.36 11.18
N LEU A 531 38.66 -9.75 10.52
CA LEU A 531 39.79 -10.46 9.93
C LEU A 531 40.68 -11.23 10.93
N GLY A 532 40.66 -10.83 12.21
CA GLY A 532 41.47 -11.40 13.28
C GLY A 532 40.74 -12.31 14.27
N GLY A 533 39.46 -12.66 14.00
CA GLY A 533 38.58 -13.32 14.97
C GLY A 533 37.48 -12.39 15.48
N GLN A 534 36.95 -12.66 16.67
CA GLN A 534 35.92 -11.83 17.29
C GLN A 534 36.43 -10.40 17.51
N THR A 535 35.54 -9.42 17.36
CA THR A 535 35.87 -8.00 17.57
C THR A 535 35.10 -7.44 18.75
N THR A 536 35.58 -6.30 19.25
CA THR A 536 34.90 -5.51 20.28
C THR A 536 34.26 -4.24 19.72
N THR A 537 34.29 -4.07 18.40
CA THR A 537 34.02 -2.79 17.74
C THR A 537 32.54 -2.44 17.79
N THR A 538 32.22 -1.22 18.22
CA THR A 538 30.89 -0.61 18.07
C THR A 538 30.92 0.31 16.86
N ARG A 539 30.26 -0.10 15.77
CA ARG A 539 30.19 0.63 14.50
C ARG A 539 28.89 1.42 14.45
N ILE A 540 28.98 2.71 14.16
CA ILE A 540 27.85 3.63 14.15
C ILE A 540 27.76 4.27 12.77
N TYR A 541 26.75 3.90 12.01
CA TYR A 541 26.46 4.49 10.70
C TYR A 541 25.43 5.62 10.82
N ASP A 542 25.79 6.79 10.29
CA ASP A 542 24.89 7.92 10.13
C ASP A 542 24.25 7.87 8.74
N ILE A 543 22.95 7.59 8.68
CA ILE A 543 22.21 7.46 7.41
C ILE A 543 22.17 8.80 6.67
N ALA A 544 21.96 9.91 7.38
CA ALA A 544 21.86 11.23 6.76
C ALA A 544 23.22 11.70 6.21
N GLY A 545 24.30 11.41 6.95
CA GLY A 545 25.65 11.75 6.54
C GLY A 545 26.31 10.76 5.58
N ASN A 546 25.70 9.58 5.35
CA ASN A 546 26.30 8.45 4.63
C ASN A 546 27.75 8.18 5.08
N SER A 547 27.95 8.06 6.40
CA SER A 547 29.29 7.96 6.99
C SER A 547 29.32 7.12 8.27
N TRP A 548 30.46 6.53 8.56
CA TRP A 548 30.68 5.68 9.73
C TRP A 548 31.54 6.36 10.78
N THR A 549 31.25 6.06 12.04
CA THR A 549 32.04 6.39 13.22
C THR A 549 32.11 5.17 14.13
N THR A 550 32.98 5.22 15.15
CA THR A 550 33.08 4.16 16.16
C THR A 550 32.67 4.69 17.54
N GLY A 551 31.90 3.90 18.28
CA GLY A 551 31.59 4.14 19.69
C GLY A 551 32.53 3.37 20.62
N THR A 552 32.25 3.44 21.92
CA THR A 552 32.94 2.68 22.96
C THR A 552 32.81 1.18 22.71
N ALA A 553 33.92 0.47 22.82
CA ALA A 553 33.99 -0.98 22.60
C ALA A 553 33.21 -1.76 23.66
N ILE A 554 32.54 -2.85 23.24
CA ILE A 554 31.86 -3.78 24.17
C ILE A 554 32.87 -4.32 25.19
N PRO A 555 32.52 -4.40 26.50
CA PRO A 555 33.43 -4.85 27.55
C PRO A 555 33.58 -6.39 27.57
N GLU A 556 33.91 -6.96 26.42
CA GLU A 556 34.32 -8.36 26.23
C GLU A 556 35.76 -8.40 25.71
N PRO A 557 36.77 -8.65 26.56
CA PRO A 557 38.18 -8.52 26.16
C PRO A 557 38.60 -9.37 24.96
N ASN A 558 37.92 -10.50 24.73
CA ASN A 558 38.19 -11.41 23.60
C ASN A 558 37.29 -11.14 22.39
N GLY A 559 36.44 -10.12 22.44
CA GLY A 559 35.38 -9.92 21.46
C GLY A 559 34.17 -10.82 21.68
N LEU A 560 33.10 -10.54 20.94
CA LEU A 560 31.86 -11.30 20.98
C LEU A 560 31.31 -11.48 19.55
N SER A 561 30.89 -12.68 19.20
CA SER A 561 30.17 -12.97 17.96
C SER A 561 28.87 -13.70 18.27
N ASP A 562 27.99 -13.86 17.28
CA ASP A 562 26.87 -14.79 17.38
C ASP A 562 25.91 -14.53 18.55
N ALA A 563 25.91 -13.31 19.08
CA ALA A 563 25.10 -12.88 20.22
C ALA A 563 23.69 -12.52 19.76
N GLY A 564 22.73 -12.53 20.70
CA GLY A 564 21.41 -11.96 20.49
C GLY A 564 21.42 -10.46 20.75
N THR A 565 20.69 -9.68 19.94
CA THR A 565 20.61 -8.23 20.08
C THR A 565 19.18 -7.72 20.15
N GLY A 566 18.93 -6.69 20.96
CA GLY A 566 17.64 -6.00 21.04
C GLY A 566 17.80 -4.52 21.37
N LEU A 567 16.84 -3.69 20.97
CA LEU A 567 16.80 -2.26 21.25
C LEU A 567 15.54 -1.94 22.06
N ASP A 568 15.70 -1.31 23.21
CA ASP A 568 14.58 -0.79 24.00
C ASP A 568 15.01 0.51 24.69
N SER A 569 14.15 1.54 24.61
CA SER A 569 14.32 2.80 25.33
C SER A 569 15.71 3.46 25.17
N GLY A 570 16.27 3.42 23.95
CA GLY A 570 17.57 4.01 23.62
C GLY A 570 18.79 3.22 24.14
N LYS A 571 18.58 1.99 24.60
CA LYS A 571 19.65 1.07 25.01
C LYS A 571 19.67 -0.18 24.15
N ILE A 572 20.87 -0.65 23.82
CA ILE A 572 21.11 -1.86 23.04
C ILE A 572 21.53 -2.97 23.99
N TYR A 573 20.79 -4.05 23.99
CA TYR A 573 21.02 -5.23 24.80
C TYR A 573 21.70 -6.28 23.93
N ILE A 574 22.87 -6.74 24.36
CA ILE A 574 23.63 -7.80 23.68
C ILE A 574 23.83 -8.93 24.68
N GLY A 575 23.13 -10.03 24.43
CA GLY A 575 23.10 -11.17 25.33
C GLY A 575 23.63 -12.44 24.68
N CYS A 576 24.32 -13.24 25.50
CA CYS A 576 24.89 -14.52 25.09
C CYS A 576 25.88 -14.37 23.92
N GLY A 577 26.04 -15.38 23.07
CA GLY A 577 26.98 -15.38 21.93
C GLY A 577 28.23 -16.21 22.17
N PHE A 578 29.24 -16.04 21.33
CA PHE A 578 30.51 -16.74 21.40
C PHE A 578 31.66 -15.76 21.69
N ASN A 579 32.37 -15.96 22.80
CA ASN A 579 33.40 -15.04 23.30
C ASN A 579 34.84 -15.50 23.00
N GLY A 580 35.02 -16.33 21.96
CA GLY A 580 36.31 -16.94 21.62
C GLY A 580 36.66 -18.20 22.42
N SER A 581 36.02 -18.44 23.58
CA SER A 581 36.26 -19.61 24.43
C SER A 581 35.11 -20.62 24.46
N GLY A 582 33.88 -20.17 24.18
CA GLY A 582 32.68 -20.99 24.22
C GLY A 582 31.42 -20.13 24.15
N ALA A 583 30.27 -20.79 24.36
CA ALA A 583 28.99 -20.11 24.57
C ALA A 583 29.09 -19.19 25.80
N SER A 584 28.60 -17.96 25.66
CA SER A 584 28.50 -16.97 26.73
C SER A 584 27.07 -16.86 27.24
N ASN A 585 26.91 -16.43 28.49
CA ASN A 585 25.63 -16.03 29.09
C ASN A 585 25.64 -14.59 29.61
N THR A 586 26.66 -13.80 29.25
CA THR A 586 26.76 -12.40 29.65
C THR A 586 25.70 -11.54 28.99
N LEU A 587 25.28 -10.46 29.67
CA LEU A 587 24.42 -9.42 29.11
C LEU A 587 25.13 -8.06 29.20
N HIS A 588 25.40 -7.46 28.06
CA HIS A 588 26.00 -6.13 27.93
C HIS A 588 24.96 -5.14 27.43
N ILE A 589 24.90 -3.97 28.05
CA ILE A 589 23.88 -2.95 27.78
C ILE A 589 24.59 -1.66 27.37
N TYR A 590 24.45 -1.27 26.11
CA TYR A 590 25.00 -0.05 25.55
C TYR A 590 23.98 1.09 25.65
N ASP A 591 24.34 2.18 26.30
CA ASP A 591 23.54 3.39 26.37
C ASP A 591 23.97 4.33 25.23
N ILE A 592 23.06 4.53 24.26
CA ILE A 592 23.34 5.32 23.05
C ILE A 592 23.59 6.79 23.39
N ALA A 593 22.91 7.33 24.41
CA ALA A 593 22.98 8.75 24.75
C ALA A 593 24.34 9.11 25.36
N THR A 594 24.96 8.16 26.06
CA THR A 594 26.23 8.38 26.79
C THR A 594 27.43 7.70 26.15
N ASP A 595 27.24 6.93 25.08
CA ASP A 595 28.29 6.13 24.44
C ASP A 595 29.05 5.28 25.48
N SER A 596 28.29 4.56 26.31
CA SER A 596 28.85 3.83 27.46
C SER A 596 28.17 2.48 27.68
N TRP A 597 28.89 1.59 28.36
CA TRP A 597 28.44 0.23 28.62
C TRP A 597 28.16 0.00 30.10
N THR A 598 27.13 -0.80 30.36
CA THR A 598 26.85 -1.42 31.66
C THR A 598 26.63 -2.93 31.46
N THR A 599 26.66 -3.68 32.56
CA THR A 599 26.36 -5.12 32.55
C THR A 599 25.04 -5.36 33.27
N GLY A 600 24.20 -6.23 32.72
CA GLY A 600 22.99 -6.73 33.38
C GLY A 600 23.23 -8.09 34.02
N ALA A 601 22.20 -8.65 34.64
CA ALA A 601 22.21 -10.02 35.15
C ALA A 601 22.54 -11.01 34.01
N ASN A 602 23.34 -12.02 34.32
CA ASN A 602 23.68 -13.07 33.36
C ASN A 602 22.48 -13.97 33.06
N ALA A 603 22.36 -14.40 31.80
CA ALA A 603 21.35 -15.35 31.37
C ALA A 603 21.53 -16.72 32.07
N PRO A 604 20.44 -17.45 32.37
CA PRO A 604 20.50 -18.77 32.99
C PRO A 604 21.31 -19.82 32.19
N THR A 605 21.17 -19.81 30.87
CA THR A 605 21.82 -20.74 29.94
C THR A 605 22.72 -19.99 28.98
N ALA A 606 23.99 -20.41 28.90
CA ALA A 606 24.93 -19.92 27.90
C ALA A 606 24.63 -20.52 26.53
N VAL A 607 24.47 -19.66 25.51
CA VAL A 607 24.18 -20.08 24.12
C VAL A 607 24.91 -19.19 23.12
N TYR A 608 25.25 -19.72 21.95
CA TYR A 608 25.64 -18.92 20.78
C TYR A 608 24.73 -19.20 19.59
N LEU A 609 24.70 -18.26 18.64
CA LEU A 609 23.79 -18.26 17.51
C LEU A 609 22.30 -18.42 17.91
N PRO A 610 21.80 -17.70 18.93
CA PRO A 610 20.38 -17.73 19.27
C PRO A 610 19.59 -16.82 18.31
N GLY A 611 18.27 -17.01 18.25
CA GLY A 611 17.38 -15.94 17.81
C GLY A 611 17.12 -14.97 18.97
N ALA A 612 16.87 -13.70 18.68
CA ALA A 612 16.65 -12.70 19.71
C ALA A 612 15.75 -11.54 19.26
N GLY A 613 15.25 -10.78 20.24
CA GLY A 613 14.49 -9.56 19.99
C GLY A 613 14.08 -8.87 21.29
N ALA A 614 13.77 -7.57 21.21
CA ALA A 614 13.21 -6.82 22.32
C ALA A 614 11.74 -6.47 22.05
N ILE A 615 10.85 -6.79 23.00
CA ILE A 615 9.40 -6.58 22.87
C ILE A 615 8.88 -6.05 24.20
N SER A 616 8.27 -4.86 24.17
CA SER A 616 7.55 -4.26 25.31
C SER A 616 8.32 -4.27 26.64
N GLY A 617 9.55 -3.75 26.65
CA GLY A 617 10.38 -3.68 27.86
C GLY A 617 11.01 -5.00 28.31
N LYS A 618 11.02 -6.02 27.43
CA LYS A 618 11.68 -7.31 27.68
C LYS A 618 12.61 -7.68 26.53
N PHE A 619 13.73 -8.31 26.85
CA PHE A 619 14.68 -8.84 25.87
C PHE A 619 14.65 -10.37 25.88
N TYR A 620 14.47 -10.97 24.71
CA TYR A 620 14.27 -12.40 24.52
C TYR A 620 15.50 -12.99 23.84
N VAL A 621 16.02 -14.10 24.39
CA VAL A 621 17.03 -14.95 23.77
C VAL A 621 16.43 -16.34 23.63
N VAL A 622 16.34 -16.83 22.39
CA VAL A 622 15.63 -18.06 22.06
C VAL A 622 16.54 -19.03 21.34
N SER A 623 16.54 -20.27 21.82
CA SER A 623 17.29 -21.38 21.25
C SER A 623 18.79 -21.09 21.14
N GLY A 624 19.44 -21.50 20.03
CA GLY A 624 20.89 -21.47 19.88
C GLY A 624 21.56 -22.72 20.44
N ASN A 625 22.89 -22.75 20.38
CA ASN A 625 23.69 -23.90 20.78
C ASN A 625 24.45 -23.61 22.08
N ASN A 626 24.36 -24.51 23.05
CA ASN A 626 25.02 -24.36 24.36
C ASN A 626 26.48 -24.87 24.40
N GLY A 627 27.09 -25.10 23.24
CA GLY A 627 28.40 -25.75 23.07
C GLY A 627 28.34 -27.26 22.93
N SER A 628 27.16 -27.87 23.01
CA SER A 628 26.93 -29.31 22.78
C SER A 628 25.77 -29.58 21.84
N THR A 629 24.64 -28.91 22.03
CA THR A 629 23.40 -29.15 21.27
C THR A 629 22.57 -27.88 21.18
N GLU A 630 21.63 -27.84 20.24
CA GLU A 630 20.56 -26.86 20.21
C GLU A 630 19.65 -27.02 21.44
N VAL A 631 19.31 -25.91 22.10
CA VAL A 631 18.47 -25.91 23.31
C VAL A 631 17.06 -25.37 23.02
N PRO A 632 16.01 -25.85 23.71
CA PRO A 632 14.64 -25.37 23.54
C PRO A 632 14.34 -24.08 24.32
N ASP A 633 15.33 -23.52 25.01
CA ASP A 633 15.13 -22.46 26.00
C ASP A 633 14.62 -21.15 25.37
N VAL A 634 13.66 -20.51 26.04
CA VAL A 634 13.25 -19.11 25.84
C VAL A 634 13.61 -18.35 27.11
N GLN A 635 14.67 -17.55 27.04
CA GLN A 635 15.20 -16.77 28.15
C GLN A 635 14.72 -15.32 28.01
N ILE A 636 13.97 -14.84 28.99
CA ILE A 636 13.30 -13.54 28.97
C ILE A 636 13.90 -12.65 30.04
N TYR A 637 14.63 -11.63 29.64
CA TYR A 637 15.16 -10.60 30.51
C TYR A 637 14.15 -9.47 30.69
N ASP A 638 13.74 -9.21 31.93
CA ASP A 638 12.96 -8.05 32.30
C ASP A 638 13.89 -6.85 32.52
N ILE A 639 13.76 -5.83 31.68
CA ILE A 639 14.62 -4.65 31.68
C ILE A 639 14.43 -3.82 32.95
N ALA A 640 13.19 -3.76 33.47
CA ALA A 640 12.87 -2.92 34.62
C ALA A 640 13.40 -3.52 35.93
N THR A 641 13.45 -4.85 36.03
CA THR A 641 13.85 -5.54 37.26
C THR A 641 15.24 -6.15 37.23
N ASP A 642 15.94 -6.14 36.08
CA ASP A 642 17.27 -6.76 35.91
C ASP A 642 17.26 -8.25 36.29
N THR A 643 16.27 -8.99 35.78
CA THR A 643 16.08 -10.41 36.09
C THR A 643 15.66 -11.21 34.88
N TRP A 644 16.10 -12.47 34.83
CA TRP A 644 15.69 -13.44 33.82
C TRP A 644 14.56 -14.36 34.32
N SER A 645 13.64 -14.69 33.41
CA SER A 645 12.62 -15.73 33.57
C SER A 645 12.61 -16.64 32.34
N ALA A 646 12.01 -17.83 32.48
CA ALA A 646 11.78 -18.73 31.35
C ALA A 646 10.42 -18.47 30.70
N GLY A 647 10.33 -18.60 29.38
CA GLY A 647 9.09 -18.70 28.61
C GLY A 647 8.81 -20.13 28.14
N ALA A 648 7.72 -20.32 27.40
CA ALA A 648 7.37 -21.58 26.79
C ALA A 648 8.47 -22.05 25.81
N PRO A 649 8.91 -23.31 25.88
CA PRO A 649 10.03 -23.80 25.08
C PRO A 649 9.71 -23.77 23.57
N ILE A 650 10.69 -23.43 22.74
CA ILE A 650 10.53 -23.48 21.28
C ILE A 650 10.28 -24.93 20.83
N PRO A 651 9.28 -25.19 19.95
CA PRO A 651 8.92 -26.55 19.55
C PRO A 651 10.06 -27.31 18.86
N THR A 652 10.80 -26.62 17.99
CA THR A 652 11.97 -27.17 17.27
C THR A 652 13.18 -26.29 17.58
N PRO A 653 14.10 -26.74 18.45
CA PRO A 653 15.37 -26.06 18.68
C PRO A 653 16.17 -25.88 17.40
N VAL A 654 16.75 -24.70 17.20
CA VAL A 654 17.51 -24.31 16.01
C VAL A 654 18.77 -23.55 16.42
N THR A 655 19.85 -23.73 15.66
CA THR A 655 21.06 -22.89 15.77
C THR A 655 21.27 -22.05 14.51
N GLY A 656 21.71 -20.81 14.69
CA GLY A 656 21.91 -19.84 13.62
C GLY A 656 20.66 -19.48 12.81
N PRO A 657 19.46 -19.37 13.42
CA PRO A 657 18.28 -18.92 12.70
C PRO A 657 18.37 -17.41 12.41
N GLY A 658 17.62 -16.96 11.42
CA GLY A 658 17.19 -15.57 11.36
C GLY A 658 16.15 -15.30 12.45
N SER A 659 16.14 -14.08 12.98
CA SER A 659 15.12 -13.63 13.92
C SER A 659 14.72 -12.19 13.68
N ALA A 660 13.44 -11.88 13.88
CA ALA A 660 12.93 -10.52 13.84
C ALA A 660 11.71 -10.34 14.76
N VAL A 661 11.57 -9.14 15.32
CA VAL A 661 10.34 -8.73 16.00
C VAL A 661 9.41 -8.14 14.94
N PHE A 662 8.21 -8.69 14.83
CA PHE A 662 7.23 -8.30 13.82
C PHE A 662 5.82 -8.47 14.38
N ASN A 663 4.97 -7.45 14.24
CA ASN A 663 3.62 -7.42 14.80
C ASN A 663 3.59 -7.76 16.30
N GLY A 664 4.57 -7.27 17.06
CA GLY A 664 4.68 -7.51 18.51
C GLY A 664 5.01 -8.97 18.91
N LYS A 665 5.39 -9.81 17.95
CA LYS A 665 5.77 -11.22 18.17
C LYS A 665 7.21 -11.45 17.73
N LEU A 666 7.85 -12.49 18.26
CA LEU A 666 9.20 -12.87 17.87
C LEU A 666 9.14 -14.02 16.84
N TYR A 667 9.66 -13.76 15.65
CA TYR A 667 9.76 -14.73 14.56
C TYR A 667 11.16 -15.34 14.57
N ILE A 668 11.22 -16.67 14.53
CA ILE A 668 12.44 -17.48 14.41
C ILE A 668 12.32 -18.30 13.13
N PHE A 669 13.20 -18.08 12.16
CA PHE A 669 13.09 -18.70 10.83
C PHE A 669 14.42 -19.22 10.30
N GLY A 670 14.36 -20.34 9.60
CA GLY A 670 15.54 -21.05 9.13
C GLY A 670 16.37 -21.64 10.27
N GLY A 671 17.69 -21.58 10.14
CA GLY A 671 18.66 -22.18 11.04
C GLY A 671 18.96 -23.63 10.70
N ALA A 672 19.61 -24.32 11.63
CA ALA A 672 19.94 -25.74 11.53
C ALA A 672 19.24 -26.55 12.63
N ALA A 673 18.59 -27.66 12.25
CA ALA A 673 17.88 -28.55 13.17
C ALA A 673 17.79 -30.01 12.64
N PRO A 674 18.53 -30.97 13.22
CA PRO A 674 19.76 -30.74 13.99
C PRO A 674 20.89 -30.27 13.07
N PHE A 675 21.82 -29.47 13.61
CA PHE A 675 23.03 -29.08 12.89
C PHE A 675 23.82 -30.32 12.42
N PRO A 676 24.33 -30.35 11.17
CA PRO A 676 24.45 -29.23 10.21
C PRO A 676 23.28 -29.07 9.22
N THR A 677 22.17 -29.77 9.39
CA THR A 677 21.06 -29.76 8.41
C THR A 677 20.26 -28.46 8.51
N THR A 678 20.26 -27.67 7.43
CA THR A 678 19.46 -26.44 7.32
C THR A 678 17.97 -26.75 7.22
N THR A 679 17.14 -25.82 7.67
CA THR A 679 15.68 -25.93 7.64
C THR A 679 15.04 -24.67 7.07
N THR A 680 13.79 -24.77 6.64
CA THR A 680 12.95 -23.65 6.17
C THR A 680 11.91 -23.22 7.19
N ILE A 681 11.84 -23.88 8.36
CA ILE A 681 10.74 -23.66 9.30
C ILE A 681 10.71 -22.23 9.84
N THR A 682 9.50 -21.71 10.05
CA THR A 682 9.26 -20.48 10.82
C THR A 682 8.45 -20.81 12.07
N GLN A 683 8.90 -20.33 13.22
CA GLN A 683 8.28 -20.49 14.52
C GLN A 683 8.05 -19.11 15.14
N ILE A 684 6.82 -18.85 15.60
CA ILE A 684 6.40 -17.53 16.05
C ILE A 684 6.05 -17.63 17.53
N TYR A 685 6.74 -16.85 18.36
CA TYR A 685 6.47 -16.73 19.78
C TYR A 685 5.58 -15.52 20.06
N ASP A 686 4.45 -15.78 20.72
CA ASP A 686 3.56 -14.74 21.23
C ASP A 686 3.84 -14.49 22.72
N PRO A 687 4.46 -13.34 23.07
CA PRO A 687 4.74 -13.00 24.46
C PRO A 687 3.47 -12.69 25.28
N ALA A 688 2.35 -12.35 24.64
CA ALA A 688 1.10 -12.07 25.35
C ALA A 688 0.44 -13.34 25.89
N THR A 689 0.62 -14.47 25.19
CA THR A 689 0.04 -15.76 25.56
C THR A 689 1.06 -16.79 26.02
N ASP A 690 2.36 -16.45 26.00
CA ASP A 690 3.48 -17.37 26.30
C ASP A 690 3.34 -18.67 25.52
N SER A 691 3.19 -18.57 24.19
CA SER A 691 2.92 -19.72 23.34
C SER A 691 3.52 -19.59 21.95
N TRP A 692 3.69 -20.74 21.29
CA TRP A 692 4.26 -20.85 19.96
C TRP A 692 3.20 -21.22 18.93
N SER A 693 3.33 -20.63 17.74
CA SER A 693 2.62 -21.05 16.53
C SER A 693 3.59 -21.27 15.37
N THR A 694 3.16 -22.02 14.38
CA THR A 694 3.91 -22.23 13.13
C THR A 694 3.67 -21.06 12.19
N GLY A 695 4.74 -20.53 11.60
CA GLY A 695 4.68 -19.54 10.52
C GLY A 695 4.86 -20.17 9.14
N PRO A 696 4.80 -19.36 8.08
CA PRO A 696 5.11 -19.77 6.71
C PRO A 696 6.58 -20.18 6.59
N ASN A 697 6.86 -21.28 5.91
CA ASN A 697 8.25 -21.71 5.71
C ASN A 697 8.96 -20.82 4.69
N MET A 698 10.27 -20.60 4.88
CA MET A 698 11.16 -20.01 3.90
C MET A 698 11.17 -20.84 2.60
N VAL A 699 11.49 -20.19 1.48
CA VAL A 699 11.69 -20.83 0.18
C VAL A 699 12.99 -21.64 0.19
N VAL A 700 14.05 -21.06 0.75
CA VAL A 700 15.41 -21.61 0.79
C VAL A 700 15.79 -21.92 2.24
N ALA A 701 16.20 -23.16 2.48
CA ALA A 701 16.73 -23.58 3.77
C ALA A 701 18.11 -22.94 3.99
N ARG A 702 18.29 -22.23 5.10
CA ARG A 702 19.51 -21.46 5.37
C ARG A 702 19.80 -21.26 6.85
N LEU A 703 21.06 -21.05 7.22
CA LEU A 703 21.51 -20.67 8.57
C LEU A 703 22.54 -19.54 8.54
N TRP A 704 22.91 -19.01 9.70
CA TRP A 704 23.95 -17.97 9.86
C TRP A 704 23.63 -16.67 9.12
N PHE A 705 22.43 -16.13 9.36
CA PHE A 705 21.95 -14.86 8.84
C PHE A 705 21.08 -14.20 9.91
N TYR A 706 20.71 -12.94 9.69
CA TYR A 706 19.81 -12.20 10.59
C TYR A 706 18.58 -11.71 9.83
N GLY A 707 17.51 -11.42 10.58
CA GLY A 707 16.25 -10.90 10.05
C GLY A 707 16.07 -9.43 10.37
N GLY A 708 15.52 -8.66 9.45
CA GLY A 708 15.15 -7.26 9.67
C GLY A 708 13.66 -7.08 9.41
N ALA A 709 12.95 -6.37 10.28
CA ALA A 709 11.52 -6.09 10.09
C ALA A 709 11.30 -4.64 9.67
N LEU A 710 10.55 -4.44 8.60
CA LEU A 710 9.81 -3.21 8.33
C LEU A 710 8.43 -3.41 8.94
N ASP A 711 8.36 -3.31 10.28
CA ASP A 711 7.16 -3.64 11.05
C ASP A 711 6.05 -2.60 10.82
N PRO A 712 4.80 -3.01 10.50
CA PRO A 712 4.25 -4.35 10.35
C PRO A 712 4.06 -4.84 8.91
N SER A 713 4.82 -4.30 7.96
CA SER A 713 4.70 -4.63 6.54
C SER A 713 5.38 -5.95 6.18
N SER A 714 6.66 -6.11 6.53
CA SER A 714 7.45 -7.28 6.10
C SER A 714 8.66 -7.58 6.97
N ILE A 715 9.24 -8.76 6.75
CA ILE A 715 10.55 -9.19 7.27
C ILE A 715 11.46 -9.52 6.08
N LEU A 716 12.66 -8.97 6.03
CA LEU A 716 13.71 -9.33 5.07
C LEU A 716 14.71 -10.30 5.70
N ALA A 717 15.09 -11.33 4.94
CA ALA A 717 16.09 -12.33 5.27
C ALA A 717 17.16 -12.37 4.17
N PRO A 718 18.29 -11.64 4.33
CA PRO A 718 19.33 -11.61 3.32
C PRO A 718 20.39 -12.69 3.51
N GLY A 719 20.86 -13.26 2.40
CA GLY A 719 21.98 -14.21 2.34
C GLY A 719 21.87 -15.41 3.29
N GLY A 720 22.97 -15.73 3.96
CA GLY A 720 23.14 -16.91 4.81
C GLY A 720 23.95 -18.02 4.16
N ASP A 721 23.91 -19.21 4.75
CA ASP A 721 24.49 -20.44 4.21
C ASP A 721 23.37 -21.45 3.91
N ASN A 722 23.29 -22.00 2.69
CA ASN A 722 22.32 -23.08 2.39
C ASN A 722 22.73 -24.44 2.99
N SER A 723 24.03 -24.59 3.25
CA SER A 723 24.69 -25.68 3.92
C SER A 723 25.93 -25.09 4.60
N PRO A 724 26.30 -25.52 5.83
CA PRO A 724 27.45 -24.95 6.52
C PRO A 724 28.71 -24.98 5.65
N GLY A 725 29.26 -23.80 5.34
CA GLY A 725 30.40 -23.65 4.47
C GLY A 725 30.10 -23.03 3.10
N ILE A 726 28.83 -22.90 2.70
CA ILE A 726 28.43 -22.41 1.37
C ILE A 726 27.53 -21.17 1.50
N PRO A 727 28.12 -19.96 1.46
CA PRO A 727 27.36 -18.72 1.45
C PRO A 727 26.49 -18.60 0.20
N ILE A 728 25.32 -18.00 0.37
CA ILE A 728 24.37 -17.69 -0.71
C ILE A 728 24.06 -16.19 -0.72
N ASN A 729 23.52 -15.72 -1.83
CA ASN A 729 23.04 -14.35 -1.99
C ASN A 729 21.53 -14.26 -2.20
N ASP A 730 20.82 -15.37 -2.04
CA ASP A 730 19.37 -15.38 -2.11
C ASP A 730 18.83 -14.50 -0.97
N ASP A 731 17.89 -13.65 -1.29
CA ASP A 731 17.18 -12.84 -0.30
C ASP A 731 15.71 -13.21 -0.36
N GLU A 732 15.07 -13.34 0.80
CA GLU A 732 13.63 -13.58 0.87
C GLU A 732 12.95 -12.51 1.71
N ILE A 733 11.74 -12.16 1.31
CA ILE A 733 10.86 -11.28 2.08
C ILE A 733 9.63 -12.07 2.53
N LEU A 734 9.32 -12.03 3.82
CA LEU A 734 8.01 -12.41 4.35
C LEU A 734 7.15 -11.16 4.33
N ALA A 735 6.27 -11.05 3.33
CA ALA A 735 5.23 -10.05 3.36
C ALA A 735 4.19 -10.46 4.41
N GLY A 736 3.93 -9.58 5.38
CA GLY A 736 2.83 -9.79 6.31
C GLY A 736 1.55 -9.99 5.50
N GLY A 737 0.75 -11.00 5.84
CA GLY A 737 -0.61 -11.20 5.32
C GLY A 737 -1.59 -10.13 5.82
N GLY A 738 -1.14 -8.88 5.80
CA GLY A 738 -1.71 -7.67 6.37
C GLY A 738 -0.73 -6.54 6.09
N CYS A 739 -1.15 -5.59 5.27
CA CYS A 739 -0.39 -4.39 4.92
C CYS A 739 0.04 -3.67 6.20
N GLY A 740 1.34 -3.39 6.35
CA GLY A 740 1.87 -2.76 7.54
C GLY A 740 1.38 -1.33 7.73
N GLY A 741 0.99 -1.03 8.97
CA GLY A 741 0.81 0.31 9.50
C GLY A 741 2.12 1.10 9.63
N THR A 742 2.00 2.41 9.49
CA THR A 742 3.09 3.36 9.68
C THR A 742 3.49 3.47 11.16
N PRO A 743 4.78 3.54 11.53
CA PRO A 743 5.21 3.83 12.90
C PRO A 743 4.91 5.29 13.31
N THR A 744 4.55 5.47 14.58
CA THR A 744 4.30 6.75 15.26
C THR A 744 5.61 7.52 15.51
N PRO A 745 5.79 8.77 15.04
CA PRO A 745 6.91 9.62 15.45
C PRO A 745 6.63 10.33 16.78
N THR A 746 7.59 10.24 17.71
CA THR A 746 7.69 11.09 18.92
C THR A 746 8.38 12.41 18.54
N PRO A 747 7.96 13.59 19.06
CA PRO A 747 8.28 14.89 18.49
C PRO A 747 9.68 15.39 18.89
N THR A 748 10.40 16.02 17.96
CA THR A 748 11.42 17.04 18.26
C THR A 748 11.38 18.12 17.18
N VAL A 749 11.47 19.37 17.64
CA VAL A 749 11.14 20.62 16.92
C VAL A 749 12.30 21.09 16.03
N THR A 750 11.99 21.75 14.89
CA THR A 750 12.74 22.83 14.15
C THR A 750 12.89 22.53 12.62
N PRO A 751 12.97 23.53 11.71
CA PRO A 751 12.06 24.63 11.37
C PRO A 751 11.38 24.41 9.98
N THR A 752 10.38 25.25 9.69
CA THR A 752 9.53 25.26 8.49
C THR A 752 10.28 25.19 7.14
N PRO A 753 10.02 24.18 6.29
CA PRO A 753 10.35 24.22 4.87
C PRO A 753 9.19 24.83 4.06
N THR A 754 9.51 25.80 3.21
CA THR A 754 8.60 26.39 2.22
C THR A 754 8.37 25.42 1.06
N CYS A 755 7.10 25.09 0.79
CA CYS A 755 6.65 24.22 -0.29
C CYS A 755 6.65 24.97 -1.66
N PRO A 756 7.12 24.36 -2.77
CA PRO A 756 6.77 24.80 -4.11
C PRO A 756 5.35 24.32 -4.53
N PRO A 757 4.68 24.98 -5.50
CA PRO A 757 3.25 24.80 -5.73
C PRO A 757 2.90 23.68 -6.74
N GLY A 758 1.84 22.92 -6.40
CA GLY A 758 0.79 22.48 -7.34
C GLY A 758 0.96 21.13 -8.04
N GLY A 759 0.30 20.09 -7.51
CA GLY A 759 -0.16 18.91 -8.26
C GLY A 759 -1.68 18.74 -8.04
N ALA A 760 -2.43 18.51 -9.11
CA ALA A 760 -3.89 18.51 -9.14
C ALA A 760 -4.52 17.16 -8.68
N PRO A 761 -5.82 17.12 -8.29
CA PRO A 761 -6.41 16.07 -7.45
C PRO A 761 -6.71 14.73 -8.15
N GLY A 762 -6.55 13.62 -7.42
CA GLY A 762 -6.82 12.25 -7.88
C GLY A 762 -8.27 11.79 -7.65
N VAL A 763 -8.86 11.19 -8.69
CA VAL A 763 -10.20 10.58 -8.69
C VAL A 763 -10.18 9.21 -7.98
N ALA A 764 -11.28 8.80 -7.34
CA ALA A 764 -11.43 7.44 -6.79
C ALA A 764 -11.59 6.40 -7.92
N GLY A 765 -11.11 5.18 -7.70
CA GLY A 765 -11.28 4.03 -8.60
C GLY A 765 -12.68 3.43 -8.52
N PRO A 766 -13.06 2.54 -9.46
CA PRO A 766 -14.41 1.97 -9.52
C PRO A 766 -14.75 1.19 -8.25
N TRP A 767 -16.03 1.25 -7.85
CA TRP A 767 -16.53 0.50 -6.70
C TRP A 767 -16.69 -0.98 -7.05
N THR A 768 -16.21 -1.85 -6.17
CA THR A 768 -16.32 -3.31 -6.27
C THR A 768 -17.17 -3.85 -5.12
N SER A 769 -17.92 -4.91 -5.38
CA SER A 769 -18.74 -5.55 -4.34
C SER A 769 -17.85 -6.32 -3.35
N GLY A 770 -17.99 -5.99 -2.07
CA GLY A 770 -17.47 -6.77 -0.97
C GLY A 770 -18.43 -7.90 -0.55
N ASN A 771 -17.97 -8.75 0.36
CA ASN A 771 -18.85 -9.75 0.98
C ASN A 771 -19.99 -9.04 1.73
N PRO A 772 -21.25 -9.46 1.55
CA PRO A 772 -22.37 -8.87 2.25
C PRO A 772 -22.22 -9.06 3.76
N TYR A 773 -22.55 -8.03 4.53
CA TYR A 773 -22.50 -8.11 5.99
C TYR A 773 -23.61 -9.05 6.51
N PRO A 774 -23.39 -9.84 7.59
CA PRO A 774 -24.32 -10.87 8.04
C PRO A 774 -25.63 -10.35 8.69
N SER A 775 -25.90 -9.04 8.65
CA SER A 775 -27.15 -8.43 9.13
C SER A 775 -27.69 -7.44 8.10
N THR A 776 -29.00 -7.46 7.88
CA THR A 776 -29.74 -6.51 7.04
C THR A 776 -30.22 -5.28 7.80
N VAL A 777 -29.99 -5.22 9.12
CA VAL A 777 -30.42 -4.11 9.98
C VAL A 777 -29.17 -3.34 10.40
N VAL A 778 -28.77 -2.34 9.62
CA VAL A 778 -27.57 -1.52 9.89
C VAL A 778 -27.97 -0.06 10.01
N ARG A 779 -28.16 0.43 11.25
CA ARG A 779 -28.33 1.87 11.52
C ARG A 779 -27.60 2.29 12.80
N TYR A 780 -26.30 1.99 12.91
CA TYR A 780 -25.57 2.12 14.19
C TYR A 780 -24.13 2.55 14.05
N GLY A 781 -23.50 2.81 15.20
CA GLY A 781 -22.18 3.41 15.30
C GLY A 781 -21.08 2.57 14.64
N PHE A 782 -20.18 3.27 13.98
CA PHE A 782 -19.00 2.71 13.35
C PHE A 782 -17.78 3.18 14.14
N ALA A 783 -16.77 2.32 14.24
CA ALA A 783 -15.43 2.77 14.59
C ALA A 783 -14.44 2.11 13.66
N GLN A 784 -13.24 2.67 13.62
CA GLN A 784 -12.19 2.11 12.82
C GLN A 784 -10.87 2.16 13.58
N THR A 785 -9.99 1.25 13.19
CA THR A 785 -8.56 1.35 13.42
C THR A 785 -7.88 1.51 12.06
N ALA A 786 -6.56 1.65 12.02
CA ALA A 786 -5.83 1.72 10.76
C ALA A 786 -6.02 0.48 9.85
N THR A 787 -6.47 -0.66 10.39
CA THR A 787 -6.55 -1.93 9.67
C THR A 787 -7.92 -2.61 9.71
N HIS A 788 -8.84 -2.13 10.56
CA HIS A 788 -10.14 -2.77 10.76
C HIS A 788 -11.26 -1.73 10.84
N PHE A 789 -12.37 -2.05 10.19
CA PHE A 789 -13.64 -1.36 10.35
C PHE A 789 -14.55 -2.18 11.28
N TYR A 790 -15.02 -1.55 12.35
CA TYR A 790 -15.89 -2.15 13.35
C TYR A 790 -17.30 -1.59 13.21
N VAL A 791 -18.26 -2.49 13.13
CA VAL A 791 -19.68 -2.17 13.11
C VAL A 791 -20.28 -2.58 14.45
N PHE A 792 -20.83 -1.63 15.20
CA PHE A 792 -21.50 -1.90 16.48
C PHE A 792 -23.01 -1.82 16.29
N GLY A 793 -23.76 -2.82 16.75
CA GLY A 793 -25.16 -3.05 16.36
C GLY A 793 -26.21 -2.07 16.90
N GLY A 794 -27.51 -2.43 16.75
CA GLY A 794 -28.61 -1.77 17.46
C GLY A 794 -30.07 -2.12 17.08
N VAL A 795 -30.98 -1.14 17.26
CA VAL A 795 -32.46 -1.19 17.31
C VAL A 795 -33.24 -1.49 16.01
N ASP A 796 -33.96 -2.60 15.98
CA ASP A 796 -35.04 -2.94 15.02
C ASP A 796 -36.21 -1.90 15.01
#